data_AF-A0A3Q9FIU5-F1
#
_entry.id   AF-A0A3Q9FIU5-F1
#
_cell.length_a   1.000
_cell.length_b   1.000
_cell.length_c   1.000
_cell.angle_alpha   90.00
_cell.angle_beta   90.00
_cell.angle_gamma   90.00
#
_symmetry.space_group_name_H-M   'P 1'
#
loop_
_entity.id
_entity.type
_entity.pdbx_description
1 polymer ?
#
loop_
_entity_poly.entity_id
_entity_poly.type
_entity_poly.pdbx_seq_one_letter_code
_entity_poly.pdbx_strand_id
1 'polypeptide(L)'
;MKMRLLALAFLCFSSSLIRAQKKTQETKKPNIIFILTDDQRFDAIGYAGNKLITTPEMDKLAKEGTYFKNAMVTTPICAASRASILTGLYERTHNFNFQTGNIRESYMADSYPRILKENGYKTGFFGKYGVRYNDLDKQFDEYESYDRNNGYKDRRGYYYKTLGKDTVHLTRYTGQKALDFITNADGDEPFCLSLSFSAPHAHDPAEDQYFWQQESDALLQNMSMPGPALGEDKYFEAQPKIVRDGFNRLRWTWRYDTPEKYQHSVKGYYRMLSGIDREIAKIRATLEKKGLADNTVIILMGDNGYFLGERQLAGKWLLYDNSVRVPLIVFDPRQKKQKDSDVLALNVDVPATILDLANIPAPEGWHGKSLMPIANNRTKNFERDTVLIEHIWDFENIPPSEGVRTKDWKYFRYVNDKTIEELYDLSKDPQEINNLAKDPAYANKMEAFRKTTDGLIAKNSDTYRAAPTDLTVELIRSPETEVEIYDLQPEFGWTVPLGAKFQSGYQILLASSKASIDANNGDVWDSQRVGSNASTNVEYTGTPLEVGKTYYWKVRIWDQDNRLVDYSETQQFTTGKSDSYIISTENKFITTKVKPKVFEKRGDFYFIDFGKAAFATMNFSYEAKTPHTLTIRVGEMVNDKGNVNRTPPAKSNIRYQELKVDVKPGQTQYQIEVQKNERNTRPNQAVPLPDGFPPLVPFRYAEVEGAQEPISAEDFEQLAFHTYWDEEASDFASNNDILNQVWDLCKYSIKATTFNGLYVDGDRERIPYEADAYLNQLSHYTTDREFAMARRTIEYFMKNPTWPTEWQQHVALLIHADFMYTGNTEVIERYYEPLKHKTLFELSNEDGLITSTKVDAEFMRKLGFPDGYKKPLTDIVDWPPANFNRSTTPGERDGFVFKPYSTVINSFFYENMKIMAQFAKILGKTQDVLDFELRAAKAKKAVNEQMFDKERGIYVDGIGTDHASLHANMMPLAFGLVPEEHYESVVNFVKSRGMACSVYGSQFLMDGLYNAGEEDYALDLLVDTSDRSWYNMIRIGSTITLEAWDNKYKNNLDWNHAWGAVPANVIPRGLWGIKPKTPGFGIATIKPQMSKLKSSSIEVPTVRGTIKGTFTHNGPRLQTYEIEIPGNMVAEFSLNNLDGKDFIHNGEKVPSAFEYIRLDPGKHTIQLKINSF
;
A
#
# COMPACT_ATOMS: atom_id res chain seq x y z
N MET A 1 65.28 -5.81 4.72
CA MET A 1 65.85 -7.09 5.20
C MET A 1 64.69 -8.09 5.27
N LYS A 2 64.81 -9.19 4.51
CA LYS A 2 63.79 -10.19 4.10
C LYS A 2 63.27 -11.04 5.29
N MET A 3 61.96 -11.28 5.50
CA MET A 3 60.97 -12.22 4.88
C MET A 3 60.92 -13.67 5.47
N ARG A 4 59.69 -14.13 5.83
CA ARG A 4 59.10 -15.51 5.79
C ARG A 4 59.55 -16.55 6.86
N LEU A 5 58.80 -17.60 7.28
CA LEU A 5 57.42 -18.14 7.17
C LEU A 5 57.22 -19.28 8.22
N LEU A 6 55.97 -19.75 8.40
CA LEU A 6 55.42 -20.87 9.18
C LEU A 6 56.08 -22.28 9.03
N ALA A 7 55.86 -23.17 10.03
CA ALA A 7 55.26 -24.51 9.85
C ALA A 7 54.88 -25.23 11.18
N LEU A 8 53.74 -25.93 11.15
CA LEU A 8 53.10 -26.80 12.16
C LEU A 8 53.89 -28.11 12.46
N ALA A 9 53.76 -28.64 13.70
CA ALA A 9 53.01 -29.88 14.04
C ALA A 9 53.62 -30.74 15.20
N PHE A 10 52.71 -31.19 16.10
CA PHE A 10 52.58 -32.53 16.69
C PHE A 10 53.10 -32.94 18.11
N LEU A 11 52.13 -33.53 18.86
CA LEU A 11 52.12 -34.53 19.97
C LEU A 11 52.64 -34.12 21.38
N CYS A 12 51.75 -33.96 22.38
CA CYS A 12 51.13 -34.98 23.27
C CYS A 12 52.08 -35.56 24.34
N PHE A 13 51.94 -35.17 25.62
CA PHE A 13 51.37 -36.00 26.70
C PHE A 13 51.50 -35.37 28.11
N SER A 14 50.49 -35.67 28.92
CA SER A 14 50.45 -35.74 30.40
C SER A 14 50.63 -34.48 31.24
N SER A 15 49.49 -33.88 31.59
CA SER A 15 49.30 -33.06 32.79
C SER A 15 48.63 -33.88 33.89
N SER A 16 49.28 -33.96 35.06
CA SER A 16 48.67 -34.40 36.32
C SER A 16 48.86 -33.28 37.34
N LEU A 17 47.86 -32.41 37.47
CA LEU A 17 47.78 -31.43 38.55
C LEU A 17 46.33 -31.36 39.06
N ILE A 18 46.13 -32.04 40.18
CA ILE A 18 45.27 -31.72 41.33
C ILE A 18 44.13 -30.72 41.00
N ARG A 19 42.95 -31.27 40.73
CA ARG A 19 41.70 -30.51 40.62
C ARG A 19 41.08 -30.43 42.02
N ALA A 20 41.35 -29.35 42.74
CA ALA A 20 40.53 -28.96 43.89
C ALA A 20 39.11 -28.67 43.37
N GLN A 21 38.13 -29.51 43.72
CA GLN A 21 36.72 -29.23 43.49
C GLN A 21 36.31 -28.00 44.30
N LYS A 22 36.37 -26.82 43.67
CA LYS A 22 35.44 -25.74 44.02
C LYS A 22 34.06 -26.27 43.63
N LYS A 23 33.26 -26.68 44.62
CA LYS A 23 31.80 -26.76 44.50
C LYS A 23 31.33 -25.36 44.12
N THR A 24 31.13 -25.11 42.83
CA THR A 24 30.29 -24.01 42.37
C THR A 24 28.91 -24.26 42.93
N GLN A 25 28.52 -23.47 43.91
CA GLN A 25 27.16 -23.45 44.44
C GLN A 25 26.29 -22.97 43.27
N GLU A 26 25.58 -23.88 42.60
CA GLU A 26 24.59 -23.52 41.59
C GLU A 26 23.63 -22.51 42.23
N THR A 27 23.63 -21.28 41.73
CA THR A 27 22.65 -20.27 42.13
C THR A 27 21.29 -20.72 41.63
N LYS A 28 20.49 -21.30 42.52
CA LYS A 28 19.12 -21.76 42.23
C LYS A 28 18.32 -20.62 41.58
N LYS A 29 17.71 -20.90 40.42
CA LYS A 29 16.82 -19.94 39.74
C LYS A 29 15.67 -19.54 40.71
N PRO A 30 15.29 -18.26 40.81
CA PRO A 30 14.22 -17.85 41.71
C PRO A 30 12.85 -18.29 41.19
N ASN A 31 11.92 -18.51 42.10
CA ASN A 31 10.50 -18.47 41.79
C ASN A 31 10.08 -17.00 41.64
N ILE A 32 9.13 -16.73 40.76
CA ILE A 32 8.65 -15.38 40.47
C ILE A 32 7.15 -15.36 40.66
N ILE A 33 6.64 -14.42 41.45
CA ILE A 33 5.21 -14.13 41.53
C ILE A 33 4.99 -12.71 41.04
N PHE A 34 4.22 -12.55 39.98
CA PHE A 34 3.83 -11.25 39.46
C PHE A 34 2.36 -10.98 39.80
N ILE A 35 2.12 -9.94 40.59
CA ILE A 35 0.81 -9.53 41.07
C ILE A 35 0.41 -8.24 40.36
N LEU A 36 -0.70 -8.29 39.64
CA LEU A 36 -1.25 -7.16 38.90
C LEU A 36 -2.67 -6.86 39.38
N THR A 37 -2.96 -5.61 39.71
CA THR A 37 -4.28 -5.14 40.15
C THR A 37 -4.90 -4.22 39.10
N ASP A 38 -6.21 -4.32 38.88
CA ASP A 38 -6.95 -3.44 37.95
C ASP A 38 -7.27 -2.09 38.61
N ASP A 39 -7.03 -0.96 37.96
CA ASP A 39 -7.39 0.38 38.47
C ASP A 39 -6.69 0.84 39.78
N GLN A 40 -5.56 0.25 40.18
CA GLN A 40 -4.82 0.71 41.37
C GLN A 40 -3.92 1.91 41.05
N ARG A 41 -4.30 3.10 41.52
CA ARG A 41 -3.50 4.33 41.42
C ARG A 41 -2.31 4.35 42.38
N PHE A 42 -1.28 5.10 42.02
CA PHE A 42 0.02 5.14 42.72
C PHE A 42 -0.01 5.44 44.23
N ASP A 43 -0.97 6.22 44.70
CA ASP A 43 -1.13 6.57 46.11
C ASP A 43 -2.15 5.69 46.84
N ALA A 44 -2.73 4.67 46.19
CA ALA A 44 -3.64 3.71 46.81
C ALA A 44 -2.88 2.56 47.51
N ILE A 45 -1.87 2.92 48.29
CA ILE A 45 -1.06 2.05 49.15
C ILE A 45 -0.60 2.84 50.39
N GLY A 46 -0.65 2.22 51.57
CA GLY A 46 -0.31 2.88 52.84
C GLY A 46 1.12 3.41 52.89
N TYR A 47 2.07 2.66 52.30
CA TYR A 47 3.48 3.05 52.19
C TYR A 47 3.70 4.38 51.46
N ALA A 48 2.83 4.73 50.50
CA ALA A 48 2.89 6.00 49.77
C ALA A 48 2.38 7.20 50.60
N GLY A 49 1.98 6.98 51.86
CA GLY A 49 1.51 8.01 52.78
C GLY A 49 -0.01 8.19 52.81
N ASN A 50 -0.78 7.34 52.11
CA ASN A 50 -2.23 7.39 52.12
C ASN A 50 -2.79 6.77 53.41
N LYS A 51 -3.39 7.62 54.26
CA LYS A 51 -3.93 7.24 55.57
C LYS A 51 -5.34 6.62 55.51
N LEU A 52 -5.97 6.61 54.34
CA LEU A 52 -7.34 6.11 54.15
C LEU A 52 -7.37 4.64 53.71
N ILE A 53 -6.27 4.11 53.20
CA ILE A 53 -6.14 2.72 52.74
C ILE A 53 -5.47 1.87 53.83
N THR A 54 -5.84 0.58 53.90
CA THR A 54 -5.23 -0.40 54.81
C THR A 54 -4.61 -1.54 54.00
N THR A 55 -3.30 -1.45 53.75
CA THR A 55 -2.52 -2.44 52.96
C THR A 55 -1.26 -2.90 53.71
N PRO A 56 -1.38 -3.46 54.92
CA PRO A 56 -0.22 -3.81 55.74
C PRO A 56 0.77 -4.75 55.05
N GLU A 57 0.31 -5.64 54.17
CA GLU A 57 1.17 -6.59 53.48
C GLU A 57 1.91 -5.97 52.28
N MET A 58 1.22 -5.20 51.44
CA MET A 58 1.87 -4.42 50.38
C MET A 58 2.86 -3.40 50.97
N ASP A 59 2.52 -2.78 52.10
CA ASP A 59 3.41 -1.87 52.82
C ASP A 59 4.67 -2.58 53.32
N LYS A 60 4.53 -3.84 53.77
CA LYS A 60 5.65 -4.68 54.19
C LYS A 60 6.53 -5.04 52.99
N LEU A 61 5.95 -5.42 51.85
CA LEU A 61 6.70 -5.66 50.60
C LEU A 61 7.51 -4.42 50.19
N ALA A 62 6.92 -3.22 50.29
CA ALA A 62 7.62 -1.97 49.99
C ALA A 62 8.75 -1.64 50.98
N LYS A 63 8.54 -1.92 52.28
CA LYS A 63 9.54 -1.74 53.35
C LYS A 63 10.68 -2.75 53.30
N GLU A 64 10.47 -3.91 52.69
CA GLU A 64 11.47 -4.97 52.60
C GLU A 64 12.14 -5.01 51.22
N GLY A 65 11.49 -4.47 50.19
CA GLY A 65 11.95 -4.47 48.79
C GLY A 65 12.31 -3.10 48.24
N THR A 66 12.21 -2.96 46.92
CA THR A 66 12.38 -1.70 46.19
C THR A 66 11.04 -1.12 45.77
N TYR A 67 10.71 0.09 46.23
CA TYR A 67 9.52 0.85 45.82
C TYR A 67 9.88 1.91 44.77
N PHE A 68 9.19 1.90 43.63
CA PHE A 68 9.43 2.84 42.54
C PHE A 68 8.43 4.00 42.60
N LYS A 69 8.88 5.18 43.04
CA LYS A 69 8.01 6.35 43.26
C LYS A 69 7.41 6.89 41.98
N ASN A 70 8.15 6.86 40.88
CA ASN A 70 7.72 7.36 39.58
C ASN A 70 7.36 6.20 38.63
N ALA A 71 6.69 5.18 39.16
CA ALA A 71 6.17 4.09 38.36
C ALA A 71 4.90 4.52 37.60
N MET A 72 4.84 4.16 36.32
CA MET A 72 3.74 4.50 35.42
C MET A 72 3.49 3.42 34.38
N VAL A 73 2.29 3.46 33.80
CA VAL A 73 1.95 2.70 32.61
C VAL A 73 2.18 3.58 31.39
N THR A 74 2.69 2.98 30.32
CA THR A 74 2.83 3.67 29.02
C THR A 74 1.48 4.01 28.42
N THR A 75 0.42 3.28 28.80
CA THR A 75 -0.97 3.53 28.42
C THR A 75 -1.94 3.29 29.57
N PRO A 76 -2.87 4.23 29.86
CA PRO A 76 -3.89 4.08 30.91
C PRO A 76 -5.14 3.30 30.45
N ILE A 77 -5.00 2.38 29.49
CA ILE A 77 -6.04 1.43 29.07
C ILE A 77 -5.66 0.03 29.57
N CYS A 78 -6.47 -0.61 30.43
CA CYS A 78 -6.07 -1.92 31.00
C CYS A 78 -5.79 -3.00 29.96
N ALA A 79 -6.57 -3.10 28.87
CA ALA A 79 -6.31 -4.07 27.81
C ALA A 79 -4.97 -3.83 27.09
N ALA A 80 -4.70 -2.58 26.73
CA ALA A 80 -3.45 -2.19 26.08
C ALA A 80 -2.25 -2.31 27.04
N SER A 81 -2.39 -1.84 28.28
CA SER A 81 -1.34 -1.93 29.30
C SER A 81 -0.97 -3.38 29.62
N ARG A 82 -1.96 -4.28 29.69
CA ARG A 82 -1.72 -5.73 29.87
C ARG A 82 -1.02 -6.34 28.66
N ALA A 83 -1.37 -5.92 27.44
CA ALA A 83 -0.62 -6.31 26.24
C ALA A 83 0.83 -5.79 26.30
N SER A 84 1.06 -4.56 26.75
CA SER A 84 2.40 -4.00 26.97
C SER A 84 3.20 -4.78 28.02
N ILE A 85 2.57 -5.24 29.10
CA ILE A 85 3.20 -6.07 30.15
C ILE A 85 3.56 -7.47 29.62
N LEU A 86 2.70 -8.08 28.81
CA LEU A 86 2.96 -9.42 28.25
C LEU A 86 4.09 -9.40 27.23
N THR A 87 4.13 -8.37 26.38
CA THR A 87 5.01 -8.29 25.20
C THR A 87 6.22 -7.40 25.39
N GLY A 88 6.29 -6.57 26.44
CA GLY A 88 7.35 -5.56 26.59
C GLY A 88 7.28 -4.41 25.57
N LEU A 89 6.17 -4.28 24.83
CA LEU A 89 5.98 -3.29 23.77
C LEU A 89 5.07 -2.13 24.19
N TYR A 90 5.21 -0.97 23.53
CA TYR A 90 4.27 0.15 23.69
C TYR A 90 2.94 -0.13 22.98
N GLU A 91 1.88 0.61 23.36
CA GLU A 91 0.55 0.46 22.74
C GLU A 91 0.61 0.63 21.23
N ARG A 92 1.33 1.64 20.75
CA ARG A 92 1.49 1.87 19.31
C ARG A 92 2.12 0.69 18.56
N THR A 93 3.10 0.02 19.14
CA THR A 93 3.74 -1.13 18.47
C THR A 93 2.77 -2.29 18.35
N HIS A 94 2.22 -2.76 19.48
CA HIS A 94 1.34 -3.93 19.44
C HIS A 94 -0.05 -3.62 18.85
N ASN A 95 -0.46 -2.35 18.87
CA ASN A 95 -1.68 -1.79 18.30
C ASN A 95 -2.93 -2.58 18.70
N PHE A 96 -3.06 -2.86 20.00
CA PHE A 96 -4.13 -3.68 20.58
C PHE A 96 -4.92 -2.87 21.61
N ASN A 97 -6.25 -2.87 21.48
CA ASN A 97 -7.19 -2.24 22.40
C ASN A 97 -8.51 -3.04 22.48
N PHE A 98 -9.55 -2.46 23.09
CA PHE A 98 -10.83 -3.16 23.30
C PHE A 98 -11.61 -3.50 22.03
N GLN A 99 -11.36 -2.82 20.91
CA GLN A 99 -12.11 -2.98 19.65
C GLN A 99 -11.30 -3.63 18.53
N THR A 100 -10.03 -3.95 18.76
CA THR A 100 -9.16 -4.60 17.76
C THR A 100 -9.32 -6.12 17.76
N GLY A 101 -8.81 -6.77 16.70
CA GLY A 101 -8.51 -8.19 16.48
C GLY A 101 -7.79 -8.90 17.63
N ASN A 102 -7.39 -10.15 17.44
CA ASN A 102 -6.41 -10.75 18.36
C ASN A 102 -5.13 -9.92 18.35
N ILE A 103 -4.42 -9.86 19.47
CA ILE A 103 -3.03 -9.38 19.42
C ILE A 103 -2.22 -10.27 18.47
N ARG A 104 -1.28 -9.69 17.71
CA ARG A 104 -0.53 -10.42 16.68
C ARG A 104 0.30 -11.54 17.31
N GLU A 105 0.26 -12.73 16.71
CA GLU A 105 1.05 -13.89 17.16
C GLU A 105 2.55 -13.58 17.20
N SER A 106 3.04 -12.78 16.26
CA SER A 106 4.45 -12.37 16.21
C SER A 106 4.93 -11.66 17.49
N TYR A 107 4.06 -10.95 18.21
CA TYR A 107 4.42 -10.34 19.49
C TYR A 107 4.22 -11.30 20.67
N MET A 108 3.26 -12.23 20.56
CA MET A 108 2.94 -13.18 21.64
C MET A 108 3.90 -14.36 21.69
N ALA A 109 4.52 -14.72 20.57
CA ALA A 109 5.65 -15.65 20.51
C ALA A 109 6.81 -15.18 21.39
N ASP A 110 7.06 -13.87 21.42
CA ASP A 110 8.09 -13.23 22.26
C ASP A 110 7.54 -12.72 23.59
N SER A 111 6.37 -13.16 24.05
CA SER A 111 5.83 -12.74 25.34
C SER A 111 6.61 -13.37 26.51
N TYR A 112 6.74 -12.65 27.64
CA TYR A 112 7.49 -13.16 28.79
C TYR A 112 7.01 -14.55 29.30
N PRO A 113 5.70 -14.88 29.36
CA PRO A 113 5.29 -16.20 29.84
C PRO A 113 5.66 -17.30 28.84
N ARG A 114 5.58 -17.02 27.53
CA ARG A 114 6.01 -17.97 26.48
C ARG A 114 7.50 -18.27 26.61
N ILE A 115 8.32 -17.22 26.70
CA ILE A 115 9.78 -17.35 26.84
C ILE A 115 10.16 -18.11 28.10
N LEU A 116 9.53 -17.82 29.24
CA LEU A 116 9.79 -18.53 30.50
C LEU A 116 9.47 -20.02 30.39
N LYS A 117 8.29 -20.36 29.85
CA LYS A 117 7.85 -21.74 29.66
C LYS A 117 8.83 -22.53 28.80
N GLU A 118 9.29 -21.95 27.69
CA GLU A 118 10.29 -22.55 26.81
C GLU A 118 11.69 -22.69 27.48
N ASN A 119 11.95 -21.96 28.57
CA ASN A 119 13.22 -21.97 29.30
C ASN A 119 13.15 -22.69 30.66
N GLY A 120 12.18 -23.61 30.80
CA GLY A 120 12.11 -24.55 31.91
C GLY A 120 11.55 -23.98 33.20
N TYR A 121 10.75 -22.91 33.12
CA TYR A 121 9.90 -22.46 34.22
C TYR A 121 8.53 -23.10 34.10
N LYS A 122 7.98 -23.59 35.22
CA LYS A 122 6.55 -23.89 35.31
C LYS A 122 5.76 -22.58 35.34
N THR A 123 4.88 -22.33 34.37
CA THR A 123 4.17 -21.05 34.25
C THR A 123 2.70 -21.17 34.65
N GLY A 124 2.25 -20.27 35.54
CA GLY A 124 0.88 -20.23 36.07
C GLY A 124 0.20 -18.88 35.82
N PHE A 125 -1.10 -18.87 35.47
CA PHE A 125 -1.88 -17.64 35.33
C PHE A 125 -3.29 -17.75 35.91
N PHE A 126 -3.67 -16.84 36.82
CA PHE A 126 -5.03 -16.79 37.36
C PHE A 126 -5.60 -15.38 37.42
N GLY A 127 -6.83 -15.22 36.94
CA GLY A 127 -7.58 -13.98 36.99
C GLY A 127 -7.74 -13.30 35.63
N LYS A 128 -7.76 -11.96 35.62
CA LYS A 128 -8.09 -11.17 34.43
C LYS A 128 -6.93 -11.15 33.45
N TYR A 129 -7.03 -11.90 32.35
CA TYR A 129 -6.01 -11.82 31.30
C TYR A 129 -6.07 -10.49 30.53
N GLY A 130 -7.28 -10.04 30.16
CA GLY A 130 -7.52 -8.70 29.61
C GLY A 130 -7.02 -8.46 28.17
N VAL A 131 -6.42 -9.46 27.53
CA VAL A 131 -5.94 -9.43 26.14
C VAL A 131 -6.63 -10.54 25.35
N ARG A 132 -6.98 -10.29 24.08
CA ARG A 132 -7.60 -11.31 23.24
C ARG A 132 -6.52 -12.12 22.51
N TYR A 133 -6.36 -13.37 22.93
CA TYR A 133 -5.38 -14.31 22.40
C TYR A 133 -5.92 -15.74 22.57
N ASN A 134 -5.80 -16.57 21.53
CA ASN A 134 -6.45 -17.88 21.51
C ASN A 134 -5.58 -19.01 22.09
N ASP A 135 -4.26 -18.85 22.12
CA ASP A 135 -3.31 -19.94 22.40
C ASP A 135 -2.65 -19.81 23.79
N LEU A 136 -3.45 -19.63 24.85
CA LEU A 136 -2.93 -19.48 26.22
C LEU A 136 -2.13 -20.68 26.72
N ASP A 137 -2.40 -21.88 26.20
CA ASP A 137 -1.67 -23.11 26.46
C ASP A 137 -0.21 -23.04 26.00
N LYS A 138 0.09 -22.24 24.97
CA LYS A 138 1.47 -21.93 24.57
C LYS A 138 2.22 -21.12 25.62
N GLN A 139 1.52 -20.41 26.51
CA GLN A 139 2.11 -19.49 27.49
C GLN A 139 2.15 -20.06 28.90
N PHE A 140 1.13 -20.81 29.30
CA PHE A 140 0.93 -21.26 30.68
C PHE A 140 0.75 -22.78 30.77
N ASP A 141 1.33 -23.39 31.80
CA ASP A 141 1.11 -24.82 32.13
C ASP A 141 -0.18 -25.01 32.92
N GLU A 142 -0.47 -24.11 33.86
CA GLU A 142 -1.71 -24.08 34.61
C GLU A 142 -2.34 -22.69 34.52
N TYR A 143 -3.55 -22.58 33.98
CA TYR A 143 -4.20 -21.28 33.88
C TYR A 143 -5.71 -21.35 34.03
N GLU A 144 -6.27 -20.26 34.55
CA GLU A 144 -7.69 -19.97 34.46
C GLU A 144 -7.88 -18.46 34.25
N SER A 145 -8.28 -18.07 33.04
CA SER A 145 -8.59 -16.68 32.71
C SER A 145 -10.06 -16.38 33.01
N TYR A 146 -10.29 -15.37 33.83
CA TYR A 146 -11.63 -14.89 34.18
C TYR A 146 -11.58 -13.42 34.59
N ASP A 147 -12.61 -12.67 34.24
CA ASP A 147 -12.82 -11.30 34.71
C ASP A 147 -14.20 -11.19 35.35
N ARG A 148 -14.58 -10.04 35.92
CA ARG A 148 -15.97 -9.78 36.26
C ARG A 148 -16.86 -10.04 35.03
N ASN A 149 -17.94 -10.78 35.20
CA ASN A 149 -18.78 -11.17 34.07
C ASN A 149 -19.72 -10.01 33.71
N ASN A 150 -19.56 -9.44 32.51
CA ASN A 150 -20.44 -8.37 31.98
C ASN A 150 -21.86 -8.85 31.66
N GLY A 151 -22.14 -10.16 31.73
CA GLY A 151 -23.48 -10.74 31.57
C GLY A 151 -24.43 -10.46 32.74
N TYR A 152 -23.93 -10.00 33.89
CA TYR A 152 -24.76 -9.61 35.03
C TYR A 152 -24.72 -8.10 35.24
N LYS A 153 -25.90 -7.46 35.28
CA LYS A 153 -26.02 -6.03 35.58
C LYS A 153 -25.92 -5.68 37.07
N ASP A 154 -25.62 -6.64 37.93
CA ASP A 154 -25.59 -6.50 39.39
C ASP A 154 -24.31 -7.11 40.00
N ARG A 155 -24.24 -7.19 41.34
CA ARG A 155 -23.08 -7.68 42.08
C ARG A 155 -22.59 -9.09 41.68
N ARG A 156 -23.41 -9.91 41.01
CA ARG A 156 -23.03 -11.28 40.60
C ARG A 156 -21.77 -11.30 39.74
N GLY A 157 -21.50 -10.23 38.98
CA GLY A 157 -20.27 -10.09 38.20
C GLY A 157 -18.98 -10.32 39.01
N TYR A 158 -18.98 -10.05 40.32
CA TYR A 158 -17.82 -10.23 41.20
C TYR A 158 -17.81 -11.53 42.01
N TYR A 159 -18.93 -12.26 42.06
CA TYR A 159 -19.09 -13.42 42.94
C TYR A 159 -19.31 -14.73 42.21
N TYR A 160 -19.45 -14.75 40.88
CA TYR A 160 -19.93 -15.91 40.13
C TYR A 160 -19.02 -17.17 40.11
N LYS A 161 -17.90 -17.18 40.83
CA LYS A 161 -17.01 -18.34 40.97
C LYS A 161 -17.23 -19.05 42.30
N THR A 162 -17.09 -20.37 42.32
CA THR A 162 -17.38 -21.20 43.50
C THR A 162 -16.12 -21.88 44.03
N LEU A 163 -15.92 -21.84 45.35
CA LEU A 163 -14.96 -22.68 46.08
C LEU A 163 -15.73 -23.70 46.92
N GLY A 164 -15.70 -24.97 46.51
CA GLY A 164 -16.54 -26.00 47.11
C GLY A 164 -18.02 -25.69 46.91
N LYS A 165 -18.73 -25.32 47.98
CA LYS A 165 -20.15 -24.93 47.96
C LYS A 165 -20.37 -23.42 48.12
N ASP A 166 -19.30 -22.64 48.30
CA ASP A 166 -19.36 -21.20 48.58
C ASP A 166 -19.12 -20.38 47.31
N THR A 167 -19.97 -19.39 47.06
CA THR A 167 -19.89 -18.46 45.93
C THR A 167 -19.10 -17.25 46.39
N VAL A 168 -17.86 -17.10 45.90
CA VAL A 168 -16.86 -16.20 46.49
C VAL A 168 -16.49 -15.04 45.57
N HIS A 169 -16.05 -13.94 46.18
CA HIS A 169 -15.50 -12.81 45.44
C HIS A 169 -14.30 -13.24 44.59
N LEU A 170 -14.18 -12.74 43.35
CA LEU A 170 -13.08 -13.10 42.44
C LEU A 170 -11.69 -12.92 43.06
N THR A 171 -11.48 -11.88 43.88
CA THR A 171 -10.23 -11.70 44.65
C THR A 171 -9.90 -12.91 45.52
N ARG A 172 -10.87 -13.45 46.27
CA ARG A 172 -10.68 -14.65 47.11
C ARG A 172 -10.45 -15.88 46.25
N TYR A 173 -11.13 -15.99 45.12
CA TYR A 173 -10.92 -17.08 44.17
C TYR A 173 -9.51 -17.07 43.57
N THR A 174 -9.02 -15.92 43.08
CA THR A 174 -7.64 -15.75 42.58
C THR A 174 -6.61 -16.03 43.68
N GLY A 175 -6.84 -15.54 44.90
CA GLY A 175 -6.02 -15.89 46.06
C GLY A 175 -5.94 -17.40 46.27
N GLN A 176 -7.08 -18.08 46.30
CA GLN A 176 -7.12 -19.54 46.47
C GLN A 176 -6.38 -20.29 45.36
N LYS A 177 -6.53 -19.89 44.09
CA LYS A 177 -5.79 -20.52 42.97
C LYS A 177 -4.28 -20.36 43.12
N ALA A 178 -3.82 -19.21 43.61
CA ALA A 178 -2.41 -19.01 43.93
C ALA A 178 -1.93 -19.98 45.02
N LEU A 179 -2.73 -20.15 46.09
CA LEU A 179 -2.40 -21.07 47.18
C LEU A 179 -2.34 -22.52 46.70
N ASP A 180 -3.28 -22.92 45.84
CA ASP A 180 -3.33 -24.27 45.26
C ASP A 180 -2.09 -24.53 44.38
N PHE A 181 -1.75 -23.58 43.50
CA PHE A 181 -0.56 -23.67 42.64
C PHE A 181 0.74 -23.79 43.46
N ILE A 182 0.94 -22.93 44.47
CA ILE A 182 2.12 -22.96 45.35
C ILE A 182 2.15 -24.26 46.17
N THR A 183 0.99 -24.76 46.58
CA THR A 183 0.90 -26.02 47.34
C THR A 183 1.30 -27.22 46.47
N ASN A 184 1.00 -27.19 45.18
CA ASN A 184 1.33 -28.25 44.23
C ASN A 184 2.70 -28.08 43.56
N ALA A 185 3.38 -26.95 43.75
CA ALA A 185 4.73 -26.73 43.23
C ALA A 185 5.75 -27.67 43.87
N ASP A 186 6.62 -28.25 43.05
CA ASP A 186 7.81 -28.99 43.46
C ASP A 186 8.90 -28.01 43.91
N GLY A 187 9.62 -28.34 44.97
CA GLY A 187 10.63 -27.46 45.55
C GLY A 187 11.85 -27.22 44.66
N ASP A 188 12.11 -28.09 43.69
CA ASP A 188 13.31 -28.05 42.83
C ASP A 188 13.09 -27.46 41.44
N GLU A 189 11.84 -27.34 40.98
CA GLU A 189 11.48 -26.70 39.71
C GLU A 189 11.15 -25.20 39.93
N PRO A 190 11.78 -24.27 39.20
CA PRO A 190 11.43 -22.85 39.31
C PRO A 190 10.09 -22.57 38.64
N PHE A 191 9.25 -21.73 39.26
CA PHE A 191 7.97 -21.33 38.68
C PHE A 191 7.82 -19.82 38.50
N CYS A 192 6.96 -19.43 37.57
CA CYS A 192 6.47 -18.06 37.42
C CYS A 192 4.95 -18.05 37.52
N LEU A 193 4.40 -17.41 38.55
CA LEU A 193 2.97 -17.33 38.82
C LEU A 193 2.48 -15.90 38.63
N SER A 194 1.65 -15.67 37.61
CA SER A 194 1.04 -14.39 37.30
C SER A 194 -0.39 -14.32 37.82
N LEU A 195 -0.64 -13.41 38.76
CA LEU A 195 -1.93 -13.19 39.41
C LEU A 195 -2.49 -11.85 38.98
N SER A 196 -3.64 -11.85 38.32
CA SER A 196 -4.28 -10.64 37.82
C SER A 196 -5.65 -10.43 38.47
N PHE A 197 -5.71 -9.53 39.44
CA PHE A 197 -6.94 -9.22 40.16
C PHE A 197 -7.81 -8.24 39.36
N SER A 198 -9.09 -8.57 39.16
CA SER A 198 -10.09 -7.65 38.60
C SER A 198 -10.43 -6.49 39.55
N ALA A 199 -10.14 -6.65 40.84
CA ALA A 199 -10.30 -5.61 41.84
C ALA A 199 -9.12 -4.62 41.78
N PRO A 200 -9.34 -3.33 42.13
CA PRO A 200 -10.60 -2.68 42.54
C PRO A 200 -11.53 -2.15 41.43
N HIS A 201 -11.50 -2.65 40.18
CA HIS A 201 -12.31 -2.08 39.09
C HIS A 201 -13.81 -1.91 39.43
N ALA A 202 -14.46 -0.83 38.99
CA ALA A 202 -15.90 -0.65 39.14
C ALA A 202 -16.73 -1.59 38.23
N HIS A 203 -17.91 -2.01 38.67
CA HIS A 203 -18.86 -2.73 37.83
C HIS A 203 -19.85 -1.75 37.18
N ASP A 204 -19.43 -1.12 36.08
CA ASP A 204 -20.19 -0.05 35.40
C ASP A 204 -21.69 -0.33 35.21
N PRO A 205 -22.13 -1.57 34.85
CA PRO A 205 -23.56 -1.85 34.67
C PRO A 205 -24.39 -1.87 35.97
N ALA A 206 -23.76 -1.93 37.14
CA ALA A 206 -24.44 -2.08 38.43
C ALA A 206 -24.52 -0.77 39.20
N GLU A 207 -25.66 -0.53 39.85
CA GLU A 207 -25.93 0.71 40.58
C GLU A 207 -24.90 1.00 41.68
N ASP A 208 -24.55 0.01 42.50
CA ASP A 208 -23.59 0.17 43.61
C ASP A 208 -22.13 0.34 43.15
N GLN A 209 -21.80 -0.05 41.91
CA GLN A 209 -20.49 0.02 41.27
C GLN A 209 -19.36 -0.81 41.94
N TYR A 210 -19.15 -0.74 43.26
CA TYR A 210 -18.07 -1.41 43.96
C TYR A 210 -18.58 -2.51 44.91
N PHE A 211 -17.98 -3.68 44.83
CA PHE A 211 -18.36 -4.83 45.65
C PHE A 211 -17.13 -5.41 46.32
N TRP A 212 -17.07 -5.35 47.66
CA TRP A 212 -15.95 -5.86 48.45
C TRP A 212 -16.38 -7.08 49.28
N GLN A 213 -15.39 -7.82 49.77
CA GLN A 213 -15.59 -8.99 50.63
C GLN A 213 -16.10 -8.60 52.01
N GLN A 214 -16.95 -9.43 52.62
CA GLN A 214 -17.54 -9.20 53.95
C GLN A 214 -16.48 -8.91 55.02
N GLU A 215 -15.30 -9.52 54.91
CA GLU A 215 -14.20 -9.34 55.85
C GLU A 215 -13.60 -7.92 55.84
N SER A 216 -13.90 -7.11 54.82
CA SER A 216 -13.52 -5.70 54.72
C SER A 216 -14.65 -4.74 55.14
N ASP A 217 -15.82 -5.23 55.55
CA ASP A 217 -17.00 -4.40 55.86
C ASP A 217 -16.75 -3.36 56.97
N ALA A 218 -15.97 -3.72 57.99
CA ALA A 218 -15.67 -2.84 59.11
C ALA A 218 -14.67 -1.72 58.75
N LEU A 219 -13.86 -1.90 57.71
CA LEU A 219 -12.84 -0.92 57.30
C LEU A 219 -13.53 0.37 56.85
N LEU A 220 -13.12 1.54 57.39
CA LEU A 220 -13.69 2.85 57.02
C LEU A 220 -15.18 3.03 57.34
N GLN A 221 -15.82 2.12 58.11
CA GLN A 221 -17.24 2.22 58.44
C GLN A 221 -17.53 3.45 59.31
N ASN A 222 -16.68 3.71 60.31
CA ASN A 222 -16.83 4.81 61.28
C ASN A 222 -16.08 6.09 60.89
N MET A 223 -15.76 6.27 59.61
CA MET A 223 -15.01 7.42 59.10
C MET A 223 -15.74 8.02 57.90
N SER A 224 -15.73 9.34 57.77
CA SER A 224 -16.17 10.03 56.55
C SER A 224 -14.95 10.22 55.63
N MET A 225 -15.09 9.85 54.35
CA MET A 225 -14.06 10.16 53.35
C MET A 225 -13.98 11.67 53.16
N PRO A 226 -12.77 12.27 53.11
CA PRO A 226 -12.62 13.66 52.70
C PRO A 226 -13.12 13.81 51.26
N GLY A 227 -13.65 14.98 50.90
CA GLY A 227 -14.06 15.26 49.52
C GLY A 227 -12.91 15.13 48.52
N PRO A 228 -13.21 14.93 47.22
CA PRO A 228 -12.17 14.72 46.22
C PRO A 228 -11.30 15.97 46.08
N ALA A 229 -10.00 15.76 45.94
CA ALA A 229 -9.10 16.86 45.57
C ALA A 229 -9.57 17.48 44.25
N LEU A 230 -9.56 18.82 44.16
CA LEU A 230 -9.96 19.51 42.93
C LEU A 230 -11.39 19.18 42.46
N GLY A 231 -12.31 18.92 43.39
CA GLY A 231 -13.72 18.61 43.09
C GLY A 231 -14.59 19.83 42.73
N GLU A 232 -14.11 21.06 42.95
CA GLU A 232 -14.84 22.29 42.62
C GLU A 232 -15.03 22.47 41.11
N ASP A 233 -16.16 23.08 40.70
CA ASP A 233 -16.53 23.31 39.29
C ASP A 233 -15.43 23.98 38.48
N LYS A 234 -14.71 24.95 39.08
CA LYS A 234 -13.63 25.70 38.41
C LYS A 234 -12.54 24.79 37.81
N TYR A 235 -12.27 23.63 38.42
CA TYR A 235 -11.26 22.69 37.93
C TYR A 235 -11.80 21.83 36.78
N PHE A 236 -13.08 21.47 36.80
CA PHE A 236 -13.75 20.80 35.69
C PHE A 236 -13.88 21.73 34.48
N GLU A 237 -14.31 22.97 34.69
CA GLU A 237 -14.48 23.96 33.62
C GLU A 237 -13.16 24.39 32.97
N ALA A 238 -12.03 24.20 33.66
CA ALA A 238 -10.69 24.42 33.09
C ALA A 238 -10.26 23.33 32.10
N GLN A 239 -10.94 22.18 32.06
CA GLN A 239 -10.58 21.07 31.17
C GLN A 239 -10.98 21.36 29.72
N PRO A 240 -10.25 20.83 28.72
CA PRO A 240 -10.65 20.92 27.32
C PRO A 240 -12.08 20.41 27.10
N LYS A 241 -12.82 21.00 26.14
CA LYS A 241 -14.21 20.61 25.85
C LYS A 241 -14.35 19.10 25.58
N ILE A 242 -13.40 18.52 24.83
CA ILE A 242 -13.38 17.10 24.50
C ILE A 242 -13.22 16.19 25.73
N VAL A 243 -12.63 16.69 26.82
CA VAL A 243 -12.54 16.00 28.12
C VAL A 243 -13.83 16.20 28.92
N ARG A 244 -14.38 17.42 28.94
CA ARG A 244 -15.63 17.73 29.66
C ARG A 244 -16.83 16.93 29.15
N ASP A 245 -16.89 16.73 27.83
CA ASP A 245 -17.91 15.91 27.17
C ASP A 245 -17.57 14.41 27.22
N GLY A 246 -16.38 14.06 27.70
CA GLY A 246 -15.84 12.72 27.65
C GLY A 246 -16.49 11.72 28.62
N PHE A 247 -16.29 10.44 28.35
CA PHE A 247 -16.90 9.35 29.10
C PHE A 247 -16.46 9.28 30.58
N ASN A 248 -15.32 9.91 30.94
CA ASN A 248 -14.90 10.09 32.33
C ASN A 248 -15.87 10.94 33.16
N ARG A 249 -16.46 11.97 32.55
CA ARG A 249 -17.48 12.83 33.19
C ARG A 249 -18.78 12.07 33.39
N LEU A 250 -19.22 11.31 32.39
CA LEU A 250 -20.38 10.44 32.52
C LEU A 250 -20.19 9.42 33.65
N ARG A 251 -19.02 8.80 33.72
CA ARG A 251 -18.66 7.88 34.80
C ARG A 251 -18.62 8.52 36.20
N TRP A 252 -18.39 9.83 36.29
CA TRP A 252 -18.45 10.55 37.56
C TRP A 252 -19.89 10.67 38.06
N THR A 253 -20.87 10.87 37.19
CA THR A 253 -22.29 10.92 37.60
C THR A 253 -22.81 9.57 38.11
N TRP A 254 -22.15 8.47 37.74
CA TRP A 254 -22.47 7.16 38.28
C TRP A 254 -21.92 6.94 39.68
N ARG A 255 -20.80 7.58 40.04
CA ARG A 255 -19.98 7.18 41.21
C ARG A 255 -19.83 8.25 42.28
N TYR A 256 -19.87 9.53 41.93
CA TYR A 256 -19.32 10.60 42.77
C TYR A 256 -20.13 11.91 42.79
N ASP A 257 -21.24 12.01 42.04
CA ASP A 257 -22.04 13.24 41.92
C ASP A 257 -22.88 13.59 43.16
N THR A 258 -23.13 12.61 44.05
CA THR A 258 -23.73 12.85 45.37
C THR A 258 -22.78 12.45 46.51
N PRO A 259 -22.89 13.07 47.70
CA PRO A 259 -22.10 12.67 48.86
C PRO A 259 -22.22 11.19 49.19
N GLU A 260 -23.41 10.59 49.06
CA GLU A 260 -23.67 9.18 49.37
C GLU A 260 -22.92 8.26 48.40
N LYS A 261 -23.05 8.51 47.10
CA LYS A 261 -22.32 7.75 46.07
C LYS A 261 -20.81 7.89 46.25
N TYR A 262 -20.34 9.11 46.55
CA TYR A 262 -18.93 9.37 46.81
C TYR A 262 -18.41 8.57 48.01
N GLN A 263 -19.10 8.63 49.15
CA GLN A 263 -18.74 7.87 50.35
C GLN A 263 -18.75 6.36 50.09
N HIS A 264 -19.75 5.84 49.39
CA HIS A 264 -19.85 4.41 49.06
C HIS A 264 -18.69 3.98 48.15
N SER A 265 -18.52 4.67 47.01
CA SER A 265 -17.58 4.29 45.96
C SER A 265 -16.13 4.35 46.41
N VAL A 266 -15.72 5.42 47.11
CA VAL A 266 -14.33 5.56 47.58
C VAL A 266 -14.01 4.55 48.68
N LYS A 267 -14.95 4.30 49.61
CA LYS A 267 -14.78 3.23 50.62
C LYS A 267 -14.71 1.86 49.96
N GLY A 268 -15.58 1.59 48.98
CA GLY A 268 -15.60 0.34 48.24
C GLY A 268 -14.30 0.06 47.51
N TYR A 269 -13.77 1.06 46.80
CA TYR A 269 -12.47 1.01 46.15
C TYR A 269 -11.34 0.59 47.11
N TYR A 270 -11.21 1.26 48.27
CA TYR A 270 -10.17 0.93 49.26
C TYR A 270 -10.40 -0.42 49.96
N ARG A 271 -11.66 -0.81 50.20
CA ARG A 271 -12.01 -2.12 50.79
C ARG A 271 -11.67 -3.28 49.86
N MET A 272 -11.86 -3.11 48.55
CA MET A 272 -11.48 -4.10 47.54
C MET A 272 -9.95 -4.29 47.48
N LEU A 273 -9.18 -3.19 47.52
CA LEU A 273 -7.71 -3.25 47.61
C LEU A 273 -7.23 -3.94 48.89
N SER A 274 -7.85 -3.63 50.03
CA SER A 274 -7.57 -4.31 51.31
C SER A 274 -7.88 -5.82 51.22
N GLY A 275 -8.87 -6.20 50.41
CA GLY A 275 -9.16 -7.60 50.10
C GLY A 275 -8.02 -8.30 49.35
N ILE A 276 -7.35 -7.61 48.41
CA ILE A 276 -6.19 -8.14 47.69
C ILE A 276 -5.02 -8.30 48.66
N ASP A 277 -4.75 -7.30 49.50
CA ASP A 277 -3.68 -7.34 50.51
C ASP A 277 -3.78 -8.57 51.43
N ARG A 278 -5.00 -8.91 51.86
CA ARG A 278 -5.28 -10.13 52.64
C ARG A 278 -4.90 -11.42 51.92
N GLU A 279 -5.11 -11.50 50.61
CA GLU A 279 -4.70 -12.67 49.82
C GLU A 279 -3.17 -12.72 49.65
N ILE A 280 -2.51 -11.58 49.50
CA ILE A 280 -1.03 -11.50 49.48
C ILE A 280 -0.46 -12.03 50.80
N ALA A 281 -1.07 -11.70 51.94
CA ALA A 281 -0.63 -12.19 53.25
C ALA A 281 -0.72 -13.72 53.35
N LYS A 282 -1.80 -14.32 52.83
CA LYS A 282 -1.94 -15.79 52.77
C LYS A 282 -0.91 -16.43 51.84
N ILE A 283 -0.63 -15.80 50.70
CA ILE A 283 0.37 -16.27 49.72
C ILE A 283 1.76 -16.31 50.38
N ARG A 284 2.19 -15.22 51.03
CA ARG A 284 3.48 -15.18 51.74
C ARG A 284 3.57 -16.22 52.85
N ALA A 285 2.53 -16.33 53.69
CA ALA A 285 2.49 -17.34 54.74
C ALA A 285 2.58 -18.78 54.18
N THR A 286 1.99 -19.03 53.02
CA THR A 286 2.07 -20.34 52.34
C THR A 286 3.45 -20.61 51.77
N LEU A 287 4.11 -19.60 51.19
CA LEU A 287 5.51 -19.70 50.75
C LEU A 287 6.45 -20.02 51.92
N GLU A 288 6.24 -19.38 53.08
CA GLU A 288 7.00 -19.66 54.31
C GLU A 288 6.78 -21.10 54.77
N LYS A 289 5.51 -21.55 54.84
CA LYS A 289 5.15 -22.93 55.22
C LYS A 289 5.74 -23.99 54.29
N LYS A 290 5.86 -23.67 52.99
CA LYS A 290 6.45 -24.56 51.97
C LYS A 290 7.97 -24.48 51.89
N GLY A 291 8.62 -23.60 52.65
CA GLY A 291 10.07 -23.39 52.56
C GLY A 291 10.53 -22.76 51.24
N LEU A 292 9.62 -22.09 50.52
CA LEU A 292 9.89 -21.45 49.22
C LEU A 292 10.13 -19.93 49.34
N ALA A 293 9.85 -19.34 50.51
CA ALA A 293 9.90 -17.90 50.72
C ALA A 293 11.28 -17.28 50.41
N ASP A 294 12.38 -17.92 50.81
CA ASP A 294 13.74 -17.35 50.67
C ASP A 294 14.23 -17.24 49.21
N ASN A 295 13.56 -17.92 48.27
CA ASN A 295 13.91 -17.93 46.84
C ASN A 295 12.76 -17.44 45.94
N THR A 296 11.69 -16.85 46.51
CA THR A 296 10.54 -16.34 45.74
C THR A 296 10.56 -14.82 45.66
N VAL A 297 10.73 -14.27 44.47
CA VAL A 297 10.65 -12.82 44.20
C VAL A 297 9.20 -12.45 43.91
N ILE A 298 8.71 -11.38 44.53
CA ILE A 298 7.35 -10.86 44.32
C ILE A 298 7.44 -9.49 43.64
N ILE A 299 6.79 -9.35 42.48
CA ILE A 299 6.62 -8.08 41.78
C ILE A 299 5.15 -7.69 41.89
N LEU A 300 4.83 -6.49 42.37
CA LEU A 300 3.47 -5.98 42.48
C LEU A 300 3.32 -4.70 41.67
N MET A 301 2.28 -4.61 40.84
CA MET A 301 1.98 -3.42 40.04
C MET A 301 0.47 -3.19 39.85
N GLY A 302 0.05 -1.96 39.56
CA GLY A 302 -1.27 -1.66 38.96
C GLY A 302 -1.22 -1.66 37.43
N ASP A 303 -2.30 -2.05 36.74
CA ASP A 303 -2.36 -2.02 35.27
C ASP A 303 -2.68 -0.64 34.67
N ASN A 304 -3.26 0.25 35.48
CA ASN A 304 -3.45 1.67 35.22
C ASN A 304 -3.84 2.40 36.53
N GLY A 305 -3.70 3.72 36.53
CA GLY A 305 -4.22 4.58 37.59
C GLY A 305 -5.73 4.82 37.47
N TYR A 306 -6.29 5.62 38.37
CA TYR A 306 -7.71 5.89 38.46
C TYR A 306 -8.06 7.25 39.09
N PHE A 307 -9.06 7.94 38.53
CA PHE A 307 -9.70 9.12 39.12
C PHE A 307 -10.77 8.72 40.13
N LEU A 308 -10.67 9.24 41.36
CA LEU A 308 -11.61 9.02 42.46
C LEU A 308 -12.48 10.26 42.73
N GLY A 309 -12.85 10.98 41.66
CA GLY A 309 -13.68 12.19 41.73
C GLY A 309 -12.91 13.49 41.52
N GLU A 310 -11.58 13.47 41.41
CA GLU A 310 -10.81 14.66 41.09
C GLU A 310 -11.24 15.28 39.75
N ARG A 311 -11.33 16.61 39.68
CA ARG A 311 -11.86 17.36 38.51
C ARG A 311 -13.27 16.95 38.09
N GLN A 312 -14.01 16.34 39.00
CA GLN A 312 -15.28 15.71 38.70
C GLN A 312 -15.21 14.66 37.58
N LEU A 313 -14.12 13.90 37.57
CA LEU A 313 -13.87 12.78 36.66
C LEU A 313 -13.82 11.45 37.43
N ALA A 314 -14.15 10.36 36.74
CA ALA A 314 -14.00 9.00 37.25
C ALA A 314 -13.44 8.09 36.16
N GLY A 315 -12.65 7.08 36.54
CA GLY A 315 -12.09 6.13 35.58
C GLY A 315 -10.63 6.39 35.22
N LYS A 316 -10.28 6.11 33.96
CA LYS A 316 -8.92 6.10 33.39
C LYS A 316 -8.89 6.76 32.00
N TRP A 317 -7.94 6.42 31.14
CA TRP A 317 -7.76 6.91 29.75
C TRP A 317 -7.01 8.24 29.60
N LEU A 318 -7.28 9.24 30.41
CA LEU A 318 -6.59 10.53 30.28
C LEU A 318 -5.13 10.44 30.77
N LEU A 319 -4.25 11.30 30.27
CA LEU A 319 -2.80 11.26 30.56
C LEU A 319 -2.38 12.01 31.85
N TYR A 320 -3.32 12.35 32.71
CA TYR A 320 -3.03 12.87 34.06
C TYR A 320 -2.39 11.79 34.95
N ASP A 321 -1.55 12.20 35.91
CA ASP A 321 -0.80 11.29 36.78
C ASP A 321 -1.75 10.38 37.60
N ASN A 322 -2.97 10.85 37.90
CA ASN A 322 -4.02 10.03 38.49
C ASN A 322 -4.30 8.74 37.71
N SER A 323 -4.18 8.78 36.39
CA SER A 323 -4.56 7.71 35.44
C SER A 323 -3.34 6.96 34.90
N VAL A 324 -2.18 7.61 34.77
CA VAL A 324 -0.95 6.95 34.28
C VAL A 324 -0.04 6.38 35.37
N ARG A 325 -0.05 6.90 36.60
CA ARG A 325 0.83 6.41 37.66
C ARG A 325 0.20 5.29 38.48
N VAL A 326 1.01 4.29 38.80
CA VAL A 326 0.61 3.08 39.52
C VAL A 326 1.64 2.74 40.60
N PRO A 327 1.30 1.96 41.64
CA PRO A 327 2.32 1.43 42.53
C PRO A 327 3.16 0.39 41.78
N LEU A 328 4.46 0.32 42.09
CA LEU A 328 5.34 -0.76 41.62
C LEU A 328 6.35 -1.12 42.72
N ILE A 329 6.36 -2.39 43.10
CA ILE A 329 7.24 -2.95 44.12
C ILE A 329 7.97 -4.16 43.54
N VAL A 330 9.28 -4.24 43.76
CA VAL A 330 10.07 -5.45 43.53
C VAL A 330 10.63 -5.91 44.87
N PHE A 331 10.07 -7.00 45.41
CA PHE A 331 10.53 -7.64 46.64
C PHE A 331 11.37 -8.89 46.29
N ASP A 332 12.67 -8.82 46.53
CA ASP A 332 13.60 -9.93 46.37
C ASP A 332 14.16 -10.35 47.75
N PRO A 333 13.71 -11.46 48.35
CA PRO A 333 14.13 -11.88 49.70
C PRO A 333 15.62 -12.25 49.77
N ARG A 334 16.27 -12.46 48.62
CA ARG A 334 17.72 -12.72 48.53
C ARG A 334 18.53 -11.44 48.74
N GLN A 335 17.87 -10.28 48.73
CA GLN A 335 18.44 -8.96 48.97
C GLN A 335 17.82 -8.34 50.24
N LYS A 336 18.62 -8.11 51.27
CA LYS A 336 18.11 -7.65 52.59
C LYS A 336 18.05 -6.13 52.76
N LYS A 337 17.96 -5.35 51.67
CA LYS A 337 18.02 -3.87 51.73
C LYS A 337 16.79 -3.23 51.08
N GLN A 338 16.03 -2.54 51.91
CA GLN A 338 14.98 -1.60 51.49
C GLN A 338 15.56 -0.51 50.59
N LYS A 339 14.81 -0.11 49.56
CA LYS A 339 15.16 1.04 48.71
C LYS A 339 13.93 1.74 48.13
N ASP A 340 13.93 3.07 48.17
CA ASP A 340 13.07 3.88 47.31
C ASP A 340 13.83 4.31 46.05
N SER A 341 13.18 4.28 44.89
CA SER A 341 13.76 4.70 43.61
C SER A 341 12.90 5.76 42.92
N ASP A 342 13.54 6.84 42.46
CA ASP A 342 12.89 7.94 41.72
C ASP A 342 12.99 7.77 40.19
N VAL A 343 13.51 6.64 39.70
CA VAL A 343 13.61 6.39 38.25
C VAL A 343 12.22 6.27 37.62
N LEU A 344 12.12 6.63 36.34
CA LEU A 344 10.91 6.43 35.53
C LEU A 344 10.77 4.94 35.19
N ALA A 345 10.09 4.19 36.05
CA ALA A 345 9.81 2.77 35.87
C ALA A 345 8.49 2.58 35.13
N LEU A 346 8.48 1.74 34.11
CA LEU A 346 7.34 1.55 33.22
C LEU A 346 6.77 0.13 33.34
N ASN A 347 5.49 -0.04 32.99
CA ASN A 347 4.87 -1.36 32.87
C ASN A 347 5.61 -2.27 31.87
N VAL A 348 6.15 -1.70 30.78
CA VAL A 348 6.99 -2.43 29.81
C VAL A 348 8.33 -2.92 30.39
N ASP A 349 8.81 -2.35 31.50
CA ASP A 349 10.06 -2.78 32.15
C ASP A 349 9.88 -4.08 32.97
N VAL A 350 8.65 -4.38 33.39
CA VAL A 350 8.32 -5.56 34.18
C VAL A 350 8.67 -6.88 33.47
N PRO A 351 8.27 -7.13 32.20
CA PRO A 351 8.66 -8.36 31.52
C PRO A 351 10.18 -8.52 31.40
N ALA A 352 10.92 -7.44 31.11
CA ALA A 352 12.39 -7.46 31.07
C ALA A 352 13.00 -7.78 32.46
N THR A 353 12.38 -7.28 33.53
CA THR A 353 12.77 -7.57 34.91
C THR A 353 12.54 -9.04 35.26
N ILE A 354 11.41 -9.62 34.82
CA ILE A 354 11.08 -11.04 35.01
C ILE A 354 12.10 -11.94 34.29
N LEU A 355 12.47 -11.64 33.05
CA LEU A 355 13.48 -12.42 32.32
C LEU A 355 14.88 -12.28 32.92
N ASP A 356 15.28 -11.08 33.38
CA ASP A 356 16.57 -10.89 34.07
C ASP A 356 16.64 -11.71 35.37
N LEU A 357 15.54 -11.78 36.13
CA LEU A 357 15.45 -12.65 37.32
C LEU A 357 15.64 -14.14 36.99
N ALA A 358 15.17 -14.57 35.82
CA ALA A 358 15.34 -15.92 35.29
C ALA A 358 16.71 -16.14 34.62
N ASN A 359 17.54 -15.10 34.51
CA ASN A 359 18.80 -15.07 33.77
C ASN A 359 18.61 -15.42 32.28
N ILE A 360 17.55 -14.90 31.68
CA ILE A 360 17.21 -15.02 30.27
C ILE A 360 17.32 -13.62 29.63
N PRO A 361 17.98 -13.45 28.48
CA PRO A 361 18.04 -12.16 27.80
C PRO A 361 16.65 -11.74 27.31
N ALA A 362 16.33 -10.45 27.43
CA ALA A 362 15.13 -9.90 26.80
C ALA A 362 15.26 -9.90 25.27
N PRO A 363 14.18 -10.18 24.52
CA PRO A 363 14.15 -9.99 23.07
C PRO A 363 14.58 -8.59 22.65
N GLU A 364 15.32 -8.48 21.54
CA GLU A 364 15.84 -7.20 21.03
C GLU A 364 14.74 -6.20 20.70
N GLY A 365 13.57 -6.68 20.27
CA GLY A 365 12.41 -5.84 19.93
C GLY A 365 11.65 -5.25 21.13
N TRP A 366 11.96 -5.63 22.37
CA TRP A 366 11.29 -5.09 23.55
C TRP A 366 11.73 -3.65 23.85
N HIS A 367 10.80 -2.80 24.28
CA HIS A 367 11.08 -1.40 24.66
C HIS A 367 11.46 -1.24 26.15
N GLY A 368 11.10 -2.23 26.96
CA GLY A 368 11.39 -2.26 28.40
C GLY A 368 12.85 -2.53 28.74
N LYS A 369 13.28 -2.05 29.91
CA LYS A 369 14.59 -2.35 30.49
C LYS A 369 14.40 -3.02 31.85
N SER A 370 15.21 -4.00 32.20
CA SER A 370 15.13 -4.65 33.52
C SER A 370 15.36 -3.63 34.65
N LEU A 371 14.53 -3.68 35.68
CA LEU A 371 14.64 -2.88 36.89
C LEU A 371 15.61 -3.48 37.92
N MET A 372 16.08 -4.72 37.73
CA MET A 372 16.97 -5.40 38.68
C MET A 372 18.31 -4.68 38.91
N PRO A 373 18.95 -4.03 37.92
CA PRO A 373 20.13 -3.21 38.18
C PRO A 373 19.88 -2.08 39.19
N ILE A 374 18.66 -1.52 39.21
CA ILE A 374 18.23 -0.52 40.20
C ILE A 374 17.91 -1.20 41.53
N ALA A 375 17.11 -2.28 41.53
CA ALA A 375 16.71 -2.99 42.75
C ALA A 375 17.92 -3.56 43.52
N ASN A 376 18.91 -4.10 42.81
CA ASN A 376 20.10 -4.73 43.39
C ASN A 376 21.29 -3.77 43.57
N ASN A 377 21.08 -2.46 43.38
CA ASN A 377 22.12 -1.42 43.50
C ASN A 377 23.34 -1.60 42.59
N ARG A 378 23.19 -2.28 41.45
CA ARG A 378 24.23 -2.32 40.41
C ARG A 378 24.39 -0.97 39.72
N THR A 379 23.32 -0.18 39.63
CA THR A 379 23.34 1.20 39.16
C THR A 379 22.34 2.08 39.93
N LYS A 380 22.60 3.39 39.94
CA LYS A 380 21.67 4.42 40.40
C LYS A 380 21.03 5.19 39.24
N ASN A 381 21.57 5.07 38.03
CA ASN A 381 21.08 5.72 36.82
C ASN A 381 20.43 4.68 35.90
N PHE A 382 19.22 4.96 35.42
CA PHE A 382 18.45 4.10 34.52
C PHE A 382 18.55 4.55 33.05
N GLU A 383 19.28 5.65 32.77
CA GLU A 383 19.50 6.23 31.44
C GLU A 383 18.17 6.40 30.66
N ARG A 384 17.18 6.97 31.35
CA ARG A 384 15.84 7.28 30.85
C ARG A 384 15.27 8.43 31.66
N ASP A 385 15.32 9.63 31.10
CA ASP A 385 14.85 10.90 31.72
C ASP A 385 13.51 11.37 31.14
N THR A 386 13.13 10.87 29.97
CA THR A 386 11.89 11.16 29.25
C THR A 386 11.26 9.86 28.77
N VAL A 387 9.95 9.72 28.94
CA VAL A 387 9.17 8.57 28.46
C VAL A 387 7.97 9.04 27.66
N LEU A 388 7.55 8.20 26.72
CA LEU A 388 6.30 8.38 25.99
C LEU A 388 5.15 7.86 26.87
N ILE A 389 4.05 8.59 26.89
CA ILE A 389 2.78 8.16 27.47
C ILE A 389 1.68 8.40 26.43
N GLU A 390 0.78 7.45 26.26
CA GLU A 390 -0.19 7.48 25.18
C GLU A 390 -1.43 6.68 25.48
N HIS A 391 -2.52 7.02 24.81
CA HIS A 391 -3.54 6.04 24.45
C HIS A 391 -4.06 6.39 23.06
N ILE A 392 -4.02 5.41 22.17
CA ILE A 392 -4.29 5.62 20.73
C ILE A 392 -5.59 4.96 20.29
N TRP A 393 -6.37 4.45 21.25
CA TRP A 393 -7.71 3.95 21.00
C TRP A 393 -8.65 5.07 20.59
N ASP A 394 -8.98 5.11 19.30
CA ASP A 394 -9.93 6.06 18.73
C ASP A 394 -11.37 5.58 18.96
N PHE A 395 -12.02 6.15 19.98
CA PHE A 395 -13.37 5.80 20.41
C PHE A 395 -14.17 7.06 20.72
N GLU A 396 -15.46 7.02 20.39
CA GLU A 396 -16.37 8.15 20.61
C GLU A 396 -16.38 8.56 22.10
N ASN A 397 -16.15 9.85 22.37
CA ASN A 397 -16.09 10.41 23.72
C ASN A 397 -14.95 9.89 24.63
N ILE A 398 -13.95 9.20 24.08
CA ILE A 398 -12.68 8.91 24.77
C ILE A 398 -11.55 9.46 23.89
N PRO A 399 -11.11 10.71 24.13
CA PRO A 399 -10.26 11.40 23.17
C PRO A 399 -8.83 10.86 23.20
N PRO A 400 -8.32 10.22 22.14
CA PRO A 400 -6.96 9.68 22.11
C PRO A 400 -5.93 10.79 22.34
N SER A 401 -4.87 10.50 23.09
CA SER A 401 -3.84 11.48 23.42
C SER A 401 -2.46 10.84 23.51
N GLU A 402 -1.44 11.64 23.24
CA GLU A 402 -0.04 11.22 23.21
C GLU A 402 0.86 12.35 23.71
N GLY A 403 1.96 11.99 24.37
CA GLY A 403 2.84 12.98 24.97
C GLY A 403 4.04 12.39 25.68
N VAL A 404 4.80 13.26 26.34
CA VAL A 404 6.00 12.89 27.07
C VAL A 404 5.92 13.27 28.54
N ARG A 405 6.50 12.40 29.37
CA ARG A 405 6.65 12.57 30.81
C ARG A 405 8.13 12.51 31.17
N THR A 406 8.65 13.57 31.76
CA THR A 406 9.99 13.55 32.42
C THR A 406 9.81 13.40 33.92
N LYS A 407 10.82 13.63 34.76
CA LYS A 407 10.59 13.75 36.22
C LYS A 407 9.81 15.02 36.57
N ASP A 408 10.17 16.15 35.96
CA ASP A 408 9.74 17.48 36.36
C ASP A 408 8.69 18.10 35.43
N TRP A 409 8.47 17.50 34.25
CA TRP A 409 7.57 18.04 33.23
C TRP A 409 6.66 16.98 32.65
N LYS A 410 5.49 17.42 32.19
CA LYS A 410 4.62 16.63 31.33
C LYS A 410 4.05 17.51 30.22
N TYR A 411 4.08 16.97 29.01
CA TYR A 411 3.44 17.53 27.83
C TYR A 411 2.60 16.45 27.17
N PHE A 412 1.41 16.79 26.68
CA PHE A 412 0.65 15.92 25.79
C PHE A 412 -0.31 16.72 24.90
N ARG A 413 -0.75 16.08 23.83
CA ARG A 413 -1.72 16.60 22.85
C ARG A 413 -2.79 15.55 22.55
N TYR A 414 -3.93 16.00 22.04
CA TYR A 414 -4.98 15.09 21.58
C TYR A 414 -4.71 14.70 20.11
N VAL A 415 -4.82 13.40 19.79
CA VAL A 415 -4.39 12.84 18.50
C VAL A 415 -5.27 13.33 17.36
N ASN A 416 -6.59 13.41 17.57
CA ASN A 416 -7.53 13.78 16.50
C ASN A 416 -7.60 15.31 16.27
N ASP A 417 -7.14 16.12 17.23
CA ASP A 417 -6.99 17.58 17.09
C ASP A 417 -5.76 18.02 17.88
N LYS A 418 -4.64 18.18 17.16
CA LYS A 418 -3.35 18.52 17.77
C LYS A 418 -3.25 19.98 18.20
N THR A 419 -4.27 20.81 17.94
CA THR A 419 -4.32 22.18 18.48
C THR A 419 -4.64 22.21 19.97
N ILE A 420 -5.18 21.10 20.50
CA ILE A 420 -5.47 20.93 21.91
C ILE A 420 -4.26 20.29 22.58
N GLU A 421 -3.55 21.07 23.40
CA GLU A 421 -2.32 20.67 24.05
C GLU A 421 -2.29 21.09 25.53
N GLU A 422 -1.55 20.33 26.33
CA GLU A 422 -1.37 20.57 27.76
C GLU A 422 0.10 20.46 28.16
N LEU A 423 0.56 21.40 29.00
CA LEU A 423 1.92 21.45 29.53
C LEU A 423 1.91 21.76 31.02
N TYR A 424 2.61 20.94 31.82
CA TYR A 424 2.68 21.08 33.27
C TYR A 424 4.13 21.02 33.78
N ASP A 425 4.50 21.98 34.64
CA ASP A 425 5.72 21.94 35.46
C ASP A 425 5.42 21.20 36.77
N LEU A 426 5.64 19.89 36.78
CA LEU A 426 5.28 19.01 37.88
C LEU A 426 6.13 19.20 39.13
N SER A 427 7.27 19.89 39.00
CA SER A 427 8.10 20.26 40.16
C SER A 427 7.43 21.35 41.02
N LYS A 428 6.59 22.19 40.40
CA LYS A 428 5.85 23.28 41.07
C LYS A 428 4.35 23.02 41.17
N ASP A 429 3.82 22.27 40.22
CA ASP A 429 2.40 21.94 40.08
C ASP A 429 2.21 20.42 39.94
N PRO A 430 2.47 19.65 41.02
CA PRO A 430 2.36 18.19 41.00
C PRO A 430 0.90 17.70 40.85
N GLN A 431 -0.08 18.60 40.98
CA GLN A 431 -1.49 18.30 40.80
C GLN A 431 -2.01 18.67 39.42
N GLU A 432 -1.19 19.25 38.53
CA GLU A 432 -1.54 19.55 37.13
C GLU A 432 -2.71 20.55 37.00
N ILE A 433 -2.65 21.65 37.76
CA ILE A 433 -3.74 22.64 37.81
C ILE A 433 -3.59 23.68 36.70
N ASN A 434 -2.38 24.16 36.45
CA ASN A 434 -2.09 25.29 35.58
C ASN A 434 -1.49 24.78 34.26
N ASN A 435 -2.32 24.69 33.22
CA ASN A 435 -1.86 24.38 31.88
C ASN A 435 -1.07 25.56 31.29
N LEU A 436 0.24 25.35 31.06
CA LEU A 436 1.18 26.35 30.56
C LEU A 436 1.26 26.40 29.02
N ALA A 437 0.52 25.55 28.29
CA ALA A 437 0.66 25.40 26.83
C ALA A 437 0.38 26.69 26.04
N LYS A 438 -0.50 27.56 26.56
CA LYS A 438 -0.86 28.84 25.93
C LYS A 438 0.00 30.02 26.39
N ASP A 439 0.91 29.82 27.35
CA ASP A 439 1.79 30.88 27.83
C ASP A 439 3.00 31.03 26.87
N PRO A 440 3.15 32.21 26.21
CA PRO A 440 4.25 32.45 25.27
C PRO A 440 5.65 32.24 25.87
N ALA A 441 5.81 32.36 27.20
CA ALA A 441 7.08 32.13 27.88
C ALA A 441 7.59 30.68 27.73
N TYR A 442 6.70 29.73 27.42
CA TYR A 442 7.03 28.31 27.29
C TYR A 442 7.01 27.81 25.84
N ALA A 443 6.89 28.69 24.82
CA ALA A 443 6.81 28.30 23.41
C ALA A 443 8.00 27.41 22.95
N ASN A 444 9.23 27.77 23.31
CA ASN A 444 10.42 26.96 22.97
C ASN A 444 10.39 25.57 23.65
N LYS A 445 9.82 25.47 24.85
CA LYS A 445 9.69 24.22 25.58
C LYS A 445 8.60 23.33 24.97
N MET A 446 7.47 23.92 24.56
CA MET A 446 6.42 23.25 23.80
C MET A 446 7.00 22.63 22.53
N GLU A 447 7.74 23.40 21.75
CA GLU A 447 8.34 22.91 20.50
C GLU A 447 9.35 21.78 20.73
N ALA A 448 10.18 21.89 21.78
CA ALA A 448 11.09 20.82 22.17
C ALA A 448 10.34 19.54 22.57
N PHE A 449 9.24 19.64 23.31
CA PHE A 449 8.44 18.48 23.70
C PHE A 449 7.60 17.90 22.57
N ARG A 450 7.08 18.71 21.64
CA ARG A 450 6.48 18.22 20.38
C ARG A 450 7.47 17.35 19.62
N LYS A 451 8.65 17.89 19.33
CA LYS A 451 9.73 17.17 18.63
C LYS A 451 10.15 15.89 19.36
N THR A 452 10.25 15.95 20.68
CA THR A 452 10.58 14.77 21.50
C THR A 452 9.48 13.72 21.44
N THR A 453 8.22 14.15 21.48
CA THR A 453 7.04 13.29 21.33
C THR A 453 7.06 12.61 19.97
N ASP A 454 7.18 13.38 18.88
CA ASP A 454 7.25 12.86 17.50
C ASP A 454 8.44 11.89 17.31
N GLY A 455 9.60 12.20 17.90
CA GLY A 455 10.76 11.31 17.85
C GLY A 455 10.56 9.98 18.60
N LEU A 456 9.90 10.00 19.76
CA LEU A 456 9.58 8.77 20.51
C LEU A 456 8.43 7.98 19.85
N ILE A 457 7.48 8.67 19.23
CA ILE A 457 6.46 8.06 18.37
C ILE A 457 7.13 7.27 17.26
N ALA A 458 7.99 7.92 16.47
CA ALA A 458 8.68 7.27 15.36
C ALA A 458 9.56 6.10 15.84
N LYS A 459 10.24 6.25 16.98
CA LYS A 459 11.08 5.20 17.56
C LYS A 459 10.29 3.96 18.01
N ASN A 460 9.10 4.15 18.55
CA ASN A 460 8.30 3.07 19.13
C ASN A 460 7.19 2.56 18.17
N SER A 461 7.02 3.16 16.99
CA SER A 461 6.17 2.64 15.91
C SER A 461 6.91 1.53 15.13
N ASP A 462 6.15 0.63 14.51
CA ASP A 462 6.69 -0.40 13.62
C ASP A 462 5.98 -0.43 12.25
N THR A 463 6.34 -1.40 11.41
CA THR A 463 5.80 -1.54 10.05
C THR A 463 4.30 -1.81 10.00
N TYR A 464 3.68 -2.28 11.09
CA TYR A 464 2.23 -2.52 11.15
C TYR A 464 1.42 -1.24 11.42
N ARG A 465 2.09 -0.13 11.75
CA ARG A 465 1.50 1.22 11.83
C ARG A 465 1.77 2.09 10.60
N ALA A 466 2.50 1.57 9.62
CA ALA A 466 2.85 2.32 8.41
C ALA A 466 1.61 3.02 7.82
N ALA A 467 1.79 4.27 7.41
CA ALA A 467 0.73 5.10 6.86
C ALA A 467 0.47 4.79 5.38
N PRO A 468 -0.75 5.05 4.86
CA PRO A 468 -1.01 5.01 3.42
C PRO A 468 -0.04 5.88 2.63
N THR A 469 0.33 5.42 1.44
CA THR A 469 1.27 6.09 0.53
C THR A 469 0.64 6.32 -0.83
N ASP A 470 1.39 6.89 -1.78
CA ASP A 470 0.97 7.00 -3.19
C ASP A 470 -0.37 7.71 -3.37
N LEU A 471 -0.53 8.85 -2.69
CA LEU A 471 -1.76 9.63 -2.74
C LEU A 471 -2.01 10.15 -4.17
N THR A 472 -3.27 10.08 -4.59
CA THR A 472 -3.75 10.64 -5.86
C THR A 472 -5.02 11.45 -5.67
N VAL A 473 -5.16 12.49 -6.49
CA VAL A 473 -6.42 13.21 -6.73
C VAL A 473 -6.74 13.05 -8.22
N GLU A 474 -7.93 12.60 -8.59
CA GLU A 474 -8.28 12.29 -10.00
C GLU A 474 -7.35 11.25 -10.65
N LEU A 475 -6.84 10.29 -9.87
CA LEU A 475 -5.79 9.34 -10.29
C LEU A 475 -4.46 10.00 -10.71
N ILE A 476 -4.29 11.30 -10.47
CA ILE A 476 -3.06 12.05 -10.75
C ILE A 476 -2.17 12.05 -9.51
N ARG A 477 -0.91 11.67 -9.73
CA ARG A 477 0.15 11.71 -8.72
C ARG A 477 0.82 13.07 -8.72
N SER A 478 1.25 13.50 -7.53
CA SER A 478 1.97 14.76 -7.34
C SER A 478 1.32 15.97 -8.05
N PRO A 479 0.01 16.24 -7.83
CA PRO A 479 -0.68 17.36 -8.46
C PRO A 479 -0.17 18.72 -7.99
N GLU A 480 0.60 18.79 -6.89
CA GLU A 480 1.06 20.03 -6.26
C GLU A 480 1.95 20.94 -7.12
N THR A 481 2.60 20.41 -8.17
CA THR A 481 3.67 21.16 -8.84
C THR A 481 3.23 21.95 -10.07
N GLU A 482 2.10 21.64 -10.71
CA GLU A 482 1.71 22.24 -12.02
C GLU A 482 0.34 21.74 -12.55
N VAL A 483 -0.44 21.01 -11.76
CA VAL A 483 -1.74 20.47 -12.18
C VAL A 483 -2.86 21.22 -11.50
N GLU A 484 -3.84 21.66 -12.28
CA GLU A 484 -5.09 22.21 -11.75
C GLU A 484 -6.22 21.19 -11.88
N ILE A 485 -6.76 20.72 -10.76
CA ILE A 485 -7.84 19.73 -10.72
C ILE A 485 -9.15 20.39 -11.17
N TYR A 486 -9.73 19.92 -12.27
CA TYR A 486 -10.93 20.53 -12.85
C TYR A 486 -12.23 20.08 -12.20
N ASP A 487 -12.24 18.86 -11.65
CA ASP A 487 -13.39 18.40 -10.90
C ASP A 487 -13.41 19.05 -9.51
N LEU A 488 -14.57 19.62 -9.17
CA LEU A 488 -14.81 20.26 -7.88
C LEU A 488 -15.36 19.26 -6.85
N GLN A 489 -15.59 18.01 -7.26
CA GLN A 489 -15.90 16.87 -6.40
C GLN A 489 -14.89 15.71 -6.59
N PRO A 490 -13.58 16.00 -6.54
CA PRO A 490 -12.58 15.08 -7.05
C PRO A 490 -12.53 13.79 -6.26
N GLU A 491 -11.95 12.75 -6.86
CA GLU A 491 -11.77 11.46 -6.22
C GLU A 491 -10.36 11.29 -5.66
N PHE A 492 -10.30 10.74 -4.45
CA PHE A 492 -9.07 10.43 -3.75
C PHE A 492 -8.67 8.96 -3.92
N GLY A 493 -7.36 8.71 -3.97
CA GLY A 493 -6.78 7.37 -4.01
C GLY A 493 -5.49 7.26 -3.20
N TRP A 494 -5.18 6.06 -2.73
CA TRP A 494 -3.98 5.75 -1.95
C TRP A 494 -3.62 4.26 -2.03
N THR A 495 -2.34 3.96 -1.81
CA THR A 495 -1.86 2.58 -1.62
C THR A 495 -1.96 2.19 -0.14
N VAL A 496 -2.57 1.03 0.12
CA VAL A 496 -2.68 0.47 1.47
C VAL A 496 -1.37 -0.22 1.86
N PRO A 497 -0.81 0.06 3.05
CA PRO A 497 0.44 -0.54 3.49
C PRO A 497 0.35 -2.05 3.66
N LEU A 498 1.41 -2.77 3.25
CA LEU A 498 1.44 -4.24 3.29
C LEU A 498 1.21 -4.81 4.70
N GLY A 499 1.69 -4.12 5.74
CA GLY A 499 1.48 -4.50 7.14
C GLY A 499 0.02 -4.53 7.57
N ALA A 500 -0.86 -3.73 6.95
CA ALA A 500 -2.30 -3.74 7.21
C ALA A 500 -2.99 -4.94 6.52
N LYS A 501 -2.36 -5.52 5.48
CA LYS A 501 -2.96 -6.45 4.52
C LYS A 501 -4.17 -5.83 3.82
N PHE A 502 -5.31 -5.79 4.50
CA PHE A 502 -6.56 -5.20 4.02
C PHE A 502 -6.98 -4.08 4.94
N GLN A 503 -7.60 -3.05 4.37
CA GLN A 503 -8.28 -2.02 5.17
C GLN A 503 -9.75 -2.41 5.37
N SER A 504 -10.31 -2.06 6.53
CA SER A 504 -11.74 -2.17 6.86
C SER A 504 -12.45 -0.82 6.95
N GLY A 505 -11.68 0.27 7.00
CA GLY A 505 -12.20 1.61 6.95
C GLY A 505 -11.09 2.65 6.78
N TYR A 506 -11.50 3.86 6.45
CA TYR A 506 -10.61 5.00 6.24
C TYR A 506 -11.19 6.28 6.85
N GLN A 507 -10.34 7.29 6.98
CA GLN A 507 -10.76 8.67 7.23
C GLN A 507 -9.88 9.61 6.42
N ILE A 508 -10.52 10.49 5.66
CA ILE A 508 -9.89 11.56 4.90
C ILE A 508 -10.11 12.87 5.65
N LEU A 509 -9.03 13.63 5.79
CA LEU A 509 -9.07 15.03 6.19
C LEU A 509 -8.69 15.89 4.99
N LEU A 510 -9.50 16.89 4.70
CA LEU A 510 -9.25 17.95 3.73
C LEU A 510 -9.31 19.29 4.44
N ALA A 511 -8.30 20.13 4.20
CA ALA A 511 -8.15 21.39 4.88
C ALA A 511 -7.83 22.55 3.93
N SER A 512 -8.19 23.76 4.36
CA SER A 512 -7.95 25.01 3.64
C SER A 512 -6.52 25.53 3.78
N SER A 513 -5.74 24.99 4.72
CA SER A 513 -4.37 25.42 5.00
C SER A 513 -3.48 24.29 5.51
N LYS A 514 -2.18 24.42 5.27
CA LYS A 514 -1.17 23.49 5.80
C LYS A 514 -1.14 23.46 7.33
N ALA A 515 -1.38 24.60 7.98
CA ALA A 515 -1.44 24.66 9.45
C ALA A 515 -2.62 23.84 10.01
N SER A 516 -3.79 23.93 9.37
CA SER A 516 -4.97 23.13 9.75
C SER A 516 -4.72 21.63 9.58
N ILE A 517 -4.25 21.19 8.42
CA ILE A 517 -4.06 19.76 8.15
C ILE A 517 -2.95 19.15 9.02
N ASP A 518 -1.85 19.87 9.27
CA ASP A 518 -0.73 19.38 10.11
C ASP A 518 -1.19 19.22 11.57
N ALA A 519 -2.20 19.99 11.99
CA ALA A 519 -2.86 19.88 13.28
C ALA A 519 -3.97 18.81 13.34
N ASN A 520 -4.15 18.00 12.28
CA ASN A 520 -5.24 17.03 12.12
C ASN A 520 -6.65 17.68 12.08
N ASN A 521 -6.74 18.95 11.65
CA ASN A 521 -8.01 19.64 11.49
C ASN A 521 -8.41 19.68 10.00
N GLY A 522 -9.41 18.88 9.63
CA GLY A 522 -10.04 18.88 8.30
C GLY A 522 -11.14 19.92 8.19
N ASP A 523 -10.80 21.20 8.22
CA ASP A 523 -11.75 22.32 8.27
C ASP A 523 -12.62 22.47 7.01
N VAL A 524 -12.21 21.85 5.90
CA VAL A 524 -13.00 21.79 4.66
C VAL A 524 -13.84 20.52 4.63
N TRP A 525 -13.25 19.37 4.97
CA TRP A 525 -13.97 18.10 5.09
C TRP A 525 -13.24 17.14 6.02
N ASP A 526 -14.00 16.50 6.88
CA ASP A 526 -13.60 15.33 7.64
C ASP A 526 -14.63 14.23 7.32
N SER A 527 -14.20 13.19 6.61
CA SER A 527 -15.09 12.09 6.22
C SER A 527 -15.63 11.31 7.41
N GLN A 528 -15.11 11.56 8.62
CA GLN A 528 -15.17 10.65 9.76
C GLN A 528 -14.62 9.28 9.36
N ARG A 529 -14.77 8.29 10.25
CA ARG A 529 -14.47 6.92 9.89
C ARG A 529 -15.55 6.38 8.94
N VAL A 530 -15.15 6.04 7.72
CA VAL A 530 -15.98 5.35 6.73
C VAL A 530 -15.64 3.86 6.73
N GLY A 531 -16.62 2.99 6.97
CA GLY A 531 -16.46 1.53 6.92
C GLY A 531 -16.48 1.03 5.47
N SER A 532 -15.31 1.00 4.82
CA SER A 532 -15.15 0.59 3.43
C SER A 532 -13.73 0.09 3.17
N ASN A 533 -13.59 -0.81 2.20
CA ASN A 533 -12.30 -1.25 1.66
C ASN A 533 -11.87 -0.46 0.42
N ALA A 534 -12.60 0.58 -0.01
CA ALA A 534 -12.21 1.43 -1.13
C ALA A 534 -10.95 2.26 -0.81
N SER A 535 -9.93 2.18 -1.66
CA SER A 535 -8.69 2.99 -1.59
C SER A 535 -8.40 3.71 -2.90
N THR A 536 -9.35 3.68 -3.84
CA THR A 536 -9.27 4.25 -5.19
C THR A 536 -10.66 4.76 -5.54
N ASN A 537 -10.76 5.86 -6.29
CA ASN A 537 -12.02 6.52 -6.67
C ASN A 537 -12.91 6.84 -5.46
N VAL A 538 -12.33 7.35 -4.38
CA VAL A 538 -13.09 7.79 -3.21
C VAL A 538 -13.52 9.23 -3.42
N GLU A 539 -14.74 9.39 -3.92
CA GLU A 539 -15.34 10.69 -4.23
C GLU A 539 -15.42 11.62 -3.01
N TYR A 540 -15.12 12.90 -3.23
CA TYR A 540 -15.35 13.95 -2.27
C TYR A 540 -16.84 14.24 -2.08
N THR A 541 -17.37 13.97 -0.88
CA THR A 541 -18.80 14.18 -0.58
C THR A 541 -19.11 15.47 0.18
N GLY A 542 -18.14 16.40 0.28
CA GLY A 542 -18.35 17.70 0.91
C GLY A 542 -19.01 18.72 -0.03
N THR A 543 -19.05 19.98 0.38
CA THR A 543 -19.51 21.07 -0.50
C THR A 543 -18.53 21.25 -1.66
N PRO A 544 -18.99 21.36 -2.93
CA PRO A 544 -18.10 21.51 -4.08
C PRO A 544 -17.00 22.54 -3.85
N LEU A 545 -15.78 22.17 -4.24
CA LEU A 545 -14.58 22.98 -3.99
C LEU A 545 -14.62 24.27 -4.82
N GLU A 546 -13.97 25.31 -4.30
CA GLU A 546 -13.88 26.60 -5.00
C GLU A 546 -12.71 26.65 -5.98
N VAL A 547 -12.99 26.98 -7.23
CA VAL A 547 -12.01 27.22 -8.30
C VAL A 547 -10.89 28.17 -7.86
N GLY A 548 -9.65 27.82 -8.21
CA GLY A 548 -8.44 28.61 -7.91
C GLY A 548 -7.95 28.51 -6.47
N LYS A 549 -8.55 27.65 -5.63
CA LYS A 549 -8.07 27.41 -4.26
C LYS A 549 -7.16 26.19 -4.17
N THR A 550 -6.19 26.30 -3.27
CA THR A 550 -5.31 25.22 -2.87
C THR A 550 -5.86 24.56 -1.60
N TYR A 551 -5.91 23.23 -1.61
CA TYR A 551 -6.31 22.41 -0.48
C TYR A 551 -5.20 21.43 -0.10
N TYR A 552 -5.27 20.96 1.14
CA TYR A 552 -4.33 20.00 1.70
C TYR A 552 -5.10 18.82 2.25
N TRP A 553 -4.67 17.61 1.94
CA TRP A 553 -5.37 16.41 2.40
C TRP A 553 -4.42 15.32 2.84
N LYS A 554 -4.95 14.41 3.65
CA LYS A 554 -4.30 13.17 4.08
C LYS A 554 -5.32 12.14 4.49
N VAL A 555 -4.89 10.89 4.59
CA VAL A 555 -5.76 9.75 4.91
C VAL A 555 -5.11 8.86 5.96
N ARG A 556 -5.92 8.30 6.86
CA ARG A 556 -5.55 7.17 7.72
C ARG A 556 -6.54 6.03 7.54
N ILE A 557 -6.13 4.82 7.91
CA ILE A 557 -6.96 3.62 7.74
C ILE A 557 -7.07 2.80 9.03
N TRP A 558 -8.06 1.92 9.05
CA TRP A 558 -8.15 0.80 9.99
C TRP A 558 -7.90 -0.48 9.22
N ASP A 559 -7.04 -1.37 9.74
CA ASP A 559 -6.81 -2.68 9.14
C ASP A 559 -8.04 -3.61 9.29
N GLN A 560 -7.99 -4.80 8.72
CA GLN A 560 -9.06 -5.81 8.81
C GLN A 560 -9.43 -6.23 10.24
N ASP A 561 -8.50 -6.05 11.18
CA ASP A 561 -8.66 -6.34 12.60
C ASP A 561 -9.01 -5.06 13.38
N ASN A 562 -9.46 -4.00 12.70
CA ASN A 562 -9.86 -2.73 13.28
C ASN A 562 -8.73 -2.01 14.04
N ARG A 563 -7.47 -2.21 13.64
CA ARG A 563 -6.31 -1.51 14.21
C ARG A 563 -6.01 -0.25 13.41
N LEU A 564 -5.86 0.87 14.10
CA LEU A 564 -5.63 2.18 13.51
C LEU A 564 -4.17 2.33 13.07
N VAL A 565 -3.92 2.79 11.85
CA VAL A 565 -2.58 3.16 11.36
C VAL A 565 -2.36 4.67 11.37
N ASP A 566 -1.13 5.11 11.12
CA ASP A 566 -0.79 6.53 11.09
C ASP A 566 -1.38 7.24 9.85
N TYR A 567 -1.57 8.56 9.93
CA TYR A 567 -1.95 9.37 8.78
C TYR A 567 -0.83 9.36 7.74
N SER A 568 -1.21 9.35 6.46
CA SER A 568 -0.32 9.61 5.34
C SER A 568 0.37 10.97 5.48
N GLU A 569 1.46 11.13 4.75
CA GLU A 569 1.98 12.47 4.46
C GLU A 569 0.90 13.32 3.79
N THR A 570 0.95 14.63 4.05
CA THR A 570 0.01 15.58 3.48
C THR A 570 0.30 15.78 2.00
N GLN A 571 -0.70 15.61 1.13
CA GLN A 571 -0.64 16.02 -0.27
C GLN A 571 -1.42 17.32 -0.48
N GLN A 572 -0.92 18.16 -1.39
CA GLN A 572 -1.53 19.42 -1.78
C GLN A 572 -2.08 19.30 -3.20
N PHE A 573 -3.22 19.95 -3.48
CA PHE A 573 -3.69 20.15 -4.85
C PHE A 573 -4.38 21.51 -4.98
N THR A 574 -4.44 22.03 -6.21
CA THR A 574 -5.14 23.27 -6.53
C THR A 574 -6.26 22.96 -7.52
N THR A 575 -7.46 23.45 -7.26
CA THR A 575 -8.58 23.31 -8.21
C THR A 575 -8.50 24.37 -9.30
N GLY A 576 -8.75 23.98 -10.54
CA GLY A 576 -8.81 24.87 -11.70
C GLY A 576 -10.22 25.02 -12.25
N LYS A 577 -10.30 25.62 -13.44
CA LYS A 577 -11.55 25.74 -14.19
C LYS A 577 -11.43 24.95 -15.49
N SER A 578 -12.36 24.03 -15.74
CA SER A 578 -12.47 23.44 -17.09
C SER A 578 -13.09 24.47 -18.05
N ASP A 579 -12.36 24.78 -19.12
CA ASP A 579 -12.86 25.57 -20.26
C ASP A 579 -13.30 24.66 -21.43
N SER A 580 -13.41 23.33 -21.21
CA SER A 580 -13.61 22.32 -22.27
C SER A 580 -14.87 21.45 -22.07
N TYR A 581 -15.26 20.73 -23.12
CA TYR A 581 -16.26 19.65 -23.04
C TYR A 581 -15.71 18.36 -22.39
N ILE A 582 -14.40 18.33 -22.11
CA ILE A 582 -13.66 17.29 -21.42
C ILE A 582 -13.69 17.60 -19.92
N ILE A 583 -14.07 16.61 -19.09
CA ILE A 583 -14.04 16.74 -17.63
C ILE A 583 -12.76 16.20 -17.01
N SER A 584 -12.10 15.24 -17.66
CA SER A 584 -10.88 14.66 -17.12
C SER A 584 -9.78 15.71 -17.02
N THR A 585 -9.20 15.83 -15.83
CA THR A 585 -8.06 16.71 -15.56
C THR A 585 -6.85 16.29 -16.38
N GLU A 586 -6.07 17.25 -16.88
CA GLU A 586 -4.83 16.98 -17.60
C GLU A 586 -3.63 16.86 -16.65
N ASN A 587 -2.70 15.97 -16.99
CA ASN A 587 -1.46 15.85 -16.22
C ASN A 587 -0.42 16.86 -16.73
N LYS A 588 0.62 17.11 -15.93
CA LYS A 588 1.70 18.04 -16.27
C LYS A 588 2.62 17.48 -17.36
N PHE A 589 3.28 18.40 -18.06
CA PHE A 589 4.35 18.06 -19.01
C PHE A 589 5.72 18.12 -18.34
N ILE A 590 6.62 17.26 -18.81
CA ILE A 590 8.02 17.19 -18.36
C ILE A 590 8.93 17.42 -19.58
N THR A 591 9.95 18.25 -19.37
CA THR A 591 11.09 18.36 -20.29
C THR A 591 12.30 17.66 -19.69
N THR A 592 12.68 16.51 -20.23
CA THR A 592 13.90 15.81 -19.84
C THR A 592 15.10 16.35 -20.63
N LYS A 593 16.14 16.78 -19.92
CA LYS A 593 17.42 17.18 -20.52
C LYS A 593 18.31 15.95 -20.70
N VAL A 594 18.59 15.59 -21.95
CA VAL A 594 19.38 14.40 -22.31
C VAL A 594 20.77 14.84 -22.76
N LYS A 595 21.81 14.36 -22.06
CA LYS A 595 23.20 14.56 -22.45
C LYS A 595 23.62 13.58 -23.55
N PRO A 596 24.60 13.94 -24.40
CA PRO A 596 25.17 13.02 -25.39
C PRO A 596 25.69 11.73 -24.75
N LYS A 597 25.32 10.57 -25.29
CA LYS A 597 25.96 9.28 -24.97
C LYS A 597 27.25 9.07 -25.77
N VAL A 598 27.27 9.55 -27.01
CA VAL A 598 28.47 9.55 -27.88
C VAL A 598 28.71 10.97 -28.36
N PHE A 599 29.96 11.40 -28.29
CA PHE A 599 30.42 12.70 -28.78
C PHE A 599 31.79 12.54 -29.43
N GLU A 600 31.89 12.78 -30.74
CA GLU A 600 33.09 12.49 -31.51
C GLU A 600 33.38 13.58 -32.55
N LYS A 601 34.64 14.00 -32.66
CA LYS A 601 35.06 14.86 -33.77
C LYS A 601 35.32 13.99 -35.01
N ARG A 602 34.58 14.22 -36.10
CA ARG A 602 34.67 13.46 -37.36
C ARG A 602 34.99 14.40 -38.52
N GLY A 603 36.27 14.61 -38.80
CA GLY A 603 36.71 15.57 -39.81
C GLY A 603 36.34 17.00 -39.41
N ASP A 604 35.48 17.64 -40.21
CA ASP A 604 35.13 19.07 -40.08
C ASP A 604 33.92 19.33 -39.18
N PHE A 605 33.30 18.28 -38.61
CA PHE A 605 32.16 18.41 -37.71
C PHE A 605 32.30 17.52 -36.46
N TYR A 606 31.50 17.82 -35.44
CA TYR A 606 31.32 17.01 -34.24
C TYR A 606 30.03 16.22 -34.36
N PHE A 607 30.09 14.91 -34.24
CA PHE A 607 28.96 14.00 -34.22
C PHE A 607 28.49 13.77 -32.78
N ILE A 608 27.18 13.75 -32.59
CA ILE A 608 26.50 13.62 -31.31
C ILE A 608 25.42 12.54 -31.43
N ASP A 609 25.41 11.57 -30.52
CA ASP A 609 24.32 10.60 -30.33
C ASP A 609 23.75 10.75 -28.92
N PHE A 610 22.48 11.14 -28.79
CA PHE A 610 21.77 11.23 -27.51
C PHE A 610 21.31 9.86 -26.98
N GLY A 611 21.53 8.79 -27.75
CA GLY A 611 21.25 7.40 -27.38
C GLY A 611 19.85 6.94 -27.76
N LYS A 612 18.83 7.81 -27.68
CA LYS A 612 17.46 7.54 -28.12
C LYS A 612 16.90 8.73 -28.89
N ALA A 613 15.98 8.47 -29.80
CA ALA A 613 15.19 9.50 -30.44
C ALA A 613 14.20 10.08 -29.43
N ALA A 614 13.93 11.38 -29.52
CA ALA A 614 12.90 12.04 -28.72
C ALA A 614 12.26 13.17 -29.52
N PHE A 615 11.00 13.46 -29.23
CA PHE A 615 10.32 14.67 -29.71
C PHE A 615 10.92 15.87 -28.99
N ALA A 616 11.80 16.57 -29.68
CA ALA A 616 12.75 17.43 -29.02
C ALA A 616 13.11 18.69 -29.81
N THR A 617 13.75 19.61 -29.10
CA THR A 617 14.71 20.57 -29.63
C THR A 617 16.06 20.35 -28.94
N MET A 618 17.07 21.17 -29.21
CA MET A 618 18.41 21.05 -28.61
C MET A 618 18.89 22.41 -28.10
N ASN A 619 19.38 22.42 -26.86
CA ASN A 619 20.16 23.53 -26.32
C ASN A 619 21.65 23.24 -26.47
N PHE A 620 22.43 24.30 -26.67
CA PHE A 620 23.87 24.20 -26.56
C PHE A 620 24.54 25.48 -26.04
N SER A 621 25.67 25.32 -25.36
CA SER A 621 26.57 26.40 -25.00
C SER A 621 27.72 26.53 -25.99
N TYR A 622 28.02 27.77 -26.38
CA TYR A 622 29.14 28.06 -27.28
C TYR A 622 29.62 29.49 -27.10
N GLU A 623 30.92 29.69 -26.88
CA GLU A 623 31.50 31.03 -26.70
C GLU A 623 32.26 31.45 -27.96
N ALA A 624 31.59 32.20 -28.85
CA ALA A 624 32.20 32.66 -30.09
C ALA A 624 33.14 33.87 -29.86
N LYS A 625 34.39 33.81 -30.33
CA LYS A 625 35.30 34.96 -30.34
C LYS A 625 35.03 35.97 -31.45
N THR A 626 34.50 35.51 -32.57
CA THR A 626 34.10 36.31 -33.73
C THR A 626 32.72 35.88 -34.21
N PRO A 627 31.91 36.77 -34.81
CA PRO A 627 30.64 36.36 -35.41
C PRO A 627 30.87 35.35 -36.55
N HIS A 628 30.20 34.21 -36.50
CA HIS A 628 30.18 33.18 -37.56
C HIS A 628 28.90 32.35 -37.47
N THR A 629 28.72 31.40 -38.38
CA THR A 629 27.53 30.55 -38.43
C THR A 629 27.93 29.10 -38.18
N LEU A 630 27.27 28.45 -37.22
CA LEU A 630 27.33 27.00 -37.06
C LEU A 630 26.28 26.35 -37.95
N THR A 631 26.65 25.24 -38.59
CA THR A 631 25.68 24.37 -39.27
C THR A 631 25.39 23.19 -38.37
N ILE A 632 24.15 23.13 -37.87
CA ILE A 632 23.68 22.05 -37.02
C ILE A 632 22.77 21.14 -37.86
N ARG A 633 23.07 19.85 -37.89
CA ARG A 633 22.21 18.86 -38.55
C ARG A 633 21.62 17.95 -37.50
N VAL A 634 20.31 17.75 -37.52
CA VAL A 634 19.64 16.81 -36.61
C VAL A 634 18.88 15.76 -37.43
N GLY A 635 18.81 14.53 -36.92
CA GLY A 635 18.02 13.49 -37.58
C GLY A 635 17.81 12.22 -36.76
N GLU A 636 16.90 11.37 -37.24
CA GLU A 636 16.54 10.09 -36.62
C GLU A 636 17.43 8.92 -37.07
N MET A 637 18.07 9.04 -38.24
CA MET A 637 18.78 7.95 -38.91
C MET A 637 20.23 8.32 -39.19
N VAL A 638 21.13 7.33 -39.11
CA VAL A 638 22.51 7.43 -39.59
C VAL A 638 22.69 6.75 -40.95
N ASN A 639 23.67 7.21 -41.74
CA ASN A 639 24.08 6.56 -42.99
C ASN A 639 25.09 5.43 -42.75
N ASP A 640 25.55 4.77 -43.83
CA ASP A 640 26.51 3.65 -43.76
C ASP A 640 27.86 4.00 -43.10
N LYS A 641 28.19 5.28 -42.96
CA LYS A 641 29.39 5.77 -42.27
C LYS A 641 29.14 6.11 -40.80
N GLY A 642 27.92 5.88 -40.29
CA GLY A 642 27.50 6.21 -38.94
C GLY A 642 27.26 7.71 -38.69
N ASN A 643 27.24 8.54 -39.73
CA ASN A 643 26.96 9.97 -39.66
C ASN A 643 25.48 10.26 -39.84
N VAL A 644 24.98 11.44 -39.49
CA VAL A 644 23.56 11.80 -39.69
C VAL A 644 23.18 11.60 -41.17
N ASN A 645 22.12 10.85 -41.43
CA ASN A 645 21.66 10.59 -42.78
C ASN A 645 20.99 11.82 -43.37
N ARG A 646 21.74 12.54 -44.21
CA ARG A 646 21.28 13.76 -44.90
C ARG A 646 20.31 13.49 -46.04
N THR A 647 20.17 12.23 -46.44
CA THR A 647 19.24 11.77 -47.48
C THR A 647 18.48 10.55 -46.97
N PRO A 648 17.57 10.70 -45.99
CA PRO A 648 16.71 9.61 -45.57
C PRO A 648 15.95 9.00 -46.76
N PRO A 649 15.52 7.72 -46.68
CA PRO A 649 14.82 7.03 -47.77
C PRO A 649 13.73 7.89 -48.41
N ALA A 650 13.75 8.00 -49.74
CA ALA A 650 12.84 8.88 -50.47
C ALA A 650 11.38 8.52 -50.17
N LYS A 651 10.55 9.54 -49.89
CA LYS A 651 9.14 9.45 -49.46
C LYS A 651 8.89 9.00 -48.01
N SER A 652 9.91 8.57 -47.25
CA SER A 652 9.77 8.28 -45.82
C SER A 652 9.45 9.54 -45.01
N ASN A 653 8.98 9.37 -43.78
CA ASN A 653 8.79 10.47 -42.82
C ASN A 653 9.90 10.51 -41.77
N ILE A 654 11.02 9.82 -42.03
CA ILE A 654 12.24 9.88 -41.21
C ILE A 654 12.82 11.30 -41.30
N ARG A 655 12.94 11.96 -40.15
CA ARG A 655 13.29 13.38 -40.08
C ARG A 655 14.80 13.61 -40.19
N TYR A 656 15.12 14.62 -40.99
CA TYR A 656 16.43 15.24 -41.12
C TYR A 656 16.23 16.74 -41.31
N GLN A 657 17.02 17.55 -40.61
CA GLN A 657 17.06 18.99 -40.81
C GLN A 657 18.50 19.50 -40.79
N GLU A 658 18.81 20.46 -41.65
CA GLU A 658 20.01 21.28 -41.57
C GLU A 658 19.61 22.70 -41.15
N LEU A 659 20.18 23.16 -40.04
CA LEU A 659 19.86 24.41 -39.36
C LEU A 659 21.12 25.28 -39.34
N LYS A 660 20.96 26.57 -39.64
CA LYS A 660 22.05 27.56 -39.54
C LYS A 660 21.82 28.38 -38.27
N VAL A 661 22.83 28.42 -37.40
CA VAL A 661 22.77 29.16 -36.13
C VAL A 661 23.89 30.18 -36.10
N ASP A 662 23.52 31.46 -36.14
CA ASP A 662 24.48 32.56 -36.05
C ASP A 662 24.95 32.74 -34.61
N VAL A 663 26.25 32.61 -34.40
CA VAL A 663 26.91 32.73 -33.10
C VAL A 663 27.74 34.01 -33.06
N LYS A 664 27.78 34.68 -31.89
CA LYS A 664 28.40 35.99 -31.74
C LYS A 664 29.01 36.20 -30.35
N PRO A 665 30.05 37.03 -30.21
CA PRO A 665 30.60 37.38 -28.91
C PRO A 665 29.54 37.92 -27.95
N GLY A 666 29.60 37.48 -26.69
CA GLY A 666 28.69 37.93 -25.62
C GLY A 666 27.36 37.15 -25.51
N GLN A 667 27.05 36.26 -26.46
CA GLN A 667 25.97 35.27 -26.31
C GLN A 667 26.60 33.89 -26.17
N THR A 668 26.26 33.16 -25.09
CA THR A 668 26.88 31.87 -24.76
C THR A 668 25.91 30.70 -24.74
N GLN A 669 24.61 30.96 -24.81
CA GLN A 669 23.55 29.97 -24.76
C GLN A 669 22.68 30.08 -26.02
N TYR A 670 22.39 28.93 -26.61
CA TYR A 670 21.67 28.82 -27.87
C TYR A 670 20.65 27.67 -27.78
N GLN A 671 19.51 27.86 -28.43
CA GLN A 671 18.56 26.79 -28.72
C GLN A 671 18.38 26.71 -30.22
N ILE A 672 18.35 25.50 -30.78
CA ILE A 672 18.08 25.34 -32.21
C ILE A 672 16.60 25.64 -32.51
N GLU A 673 16.36 26.34 -33.61
CA GLU A 673 15.02 26.54 -34.14
C GLU A 673 14.71 25.45 -35.18
N VAL A 674 14.15 24.33 -34.74
CA VAL A 674 13.77 23.26 -35.67
C VAL A 674 12.64 23.74 -36.59
N GLN A 675 12.72 23.36 -37.86
CA GLN A 675 11.76 23.75 -38.88
C GLN A 675 10.42 23.04 -38.66
N LYS A 676 9.33 23.80 -38.71
CA LYS A 676 7.96 23.28 -38.63
C LYS A 676 7.61 22.51 -39.91
N ASN A 677 6.94 21.38 -39.76
CA ASN A 677 6.32 20.68 -40.88
C ASN A 677 4.89 21.18 -41.08
N GLU A 678 4.56 21.70 -42.27
CA GLU A 678 3.21 22.21 -42.57
C GLU A 678 2.10 21.20 -42.25
N ARG A 679 2.34 19.90 -42.47
CA ARG A 679 1.35 18.85 -42.20
C ARG A 679 0.97 18.78 -40.72
N ASN A 680 1.91 19.08 -39.84
CA ASN A 680 1.77 19.00 -38.39
C ASN A 680 1.26 20.31 -37.77
N THR A 681 1.06 21.34 -38.59
CA THR A 681 0.67 22.69 -38.11
C THR A 681 -0.64 23.19 -38.73
N ARG A 682 -1.34 22.37 -39.53
CA ARG A 682 -2.61 22.75 -40.14
C ARG A 682 -3.76 22.68 -39.13
N PRO A 683 -4.50 23.79 -38.91
CA PRO A 683 -5.67 23.77 -38.04
C PRO A 683 -6.68 22.71 -38.49
N ASN A 684 -7.24 21.96 -37.54
CA ASN A 684 -8.20 20.88 -37.76
C ASN A 684 -7.67 19.68 -38.58
N GLN A 685 -6.34 19.54 -38.72
CA GLN A 685 -5.70 18.38 -39.36
C GLN A 685 -4.63 17.72 -38.49
N ALA A 686 -4.13 18.40 -37.46
CA ALA A 686 -3.18 17.88 -36.48
C ALA A 686 -3.50 18.47 -35.10
N VAL A 687 -3.22 17.72 -34.03
CA VAL A 687 -3.30 18.25 -32.67
C VAL A 687 -2.11 19.18 -32.44
N PRO A 688 -2.34 20.46 -32.08
CA PRO A 688 -1.26 21.41 -31.83
C PRO A 688 -0.48 20.99 -30.58
N LEU A 689 0.82 21.29 -30.57
CA LEU A 689 1.62 21.14 -29.36
C LEU A 689 1.06 22.02 -28.23
N PRO A 690 1.26 21.64 -26.95
CA PRO A 690 0.86 22.44 -25.81
C PRO A 690 1.36 23.89 -25.89
N ASP A 691 0.58 24.82 -25.36
CA ASP A 691 0.91 26.23 -25.39
C ASP A 691 2.28 26.50 -24.72
N GLY A 692 3.10 27.33 -25.36
CA GLY A 692 4.44 27.65 -24.89
C GLY A 692 5.53 26.65 -25.32
N PHE A 693 5.19 25.50 -25.91
CA PHE A 693 6.21 24.57 -26.41
C PHE A 693 6.92 25.14 -27.65
N PRO A 694 8.25 24.94 -27.78
CA PRO A 694 8.92 25.18 -29.04
C PRO A 694 8.45 24.16 -30.10
N PRO A 695 8.68 24.42 -31.39
CA PRO A 695 8.55 23.37 -32.39
C PRO A 695 9.40 22.15 -31.99
N LEU A 696 8.79 20.96 -32.10
CA LEU A 696 9.46 19.70 -31.79
C LEU A 696 9.56 18.86 -33.06
N VAL A 697 10.68 18.17 -33.23
CA VAL A 697 10.83 17.09 -34.21
C VAL A 697 11.51 15.90 -33.54
N PRO A 698 11.21 14.66 -33.97
CA PRO A 698 11.93 13.50 -33.50
C PRO A 698 13.36 13.53 -34.05
N PHE A 699 14.35 13.44 -33.17
CA PHE A 699 15.73 13.18 -33.57
C PHE A 699 16.49 12.44 -32.47
N ARG A 700 17.54 11.73 -32.85
CA ARG A 700 18.49 11.05 -31.94
C ARG A 700 19.91 11.59 -32.11
N TYR A 701 20.25 11.96 -33.34
CA TYR A 701 21.60 12.29 -33.73
C TYR A 701 21.70 13.78 -34.08
N ALA A 702 22.86 14.38 -33.80
CA ALA A 702 23.19 15.72 -34.25
C ALA A 702 24.62 15.81 -34.82
N GLU A 703 24.87 16.75 -35.73
CA GLU A 703 26.20 17.15 -36.18
C GLU A 703 26.37 18.66 -36.02
N VAL A 704 27.54 19.10 -35.55
CA VAL A 704 27.89 20.52 -35.44
C VAL A 704 29.12 20.80 -36.28
N GLU A 705 28.94 21.57 -37.36
CA GLU A 705 29.99 21.98 -38.30
C GLU A 705 30.21 23.49 -38.22
N GLY A 706 31.46 23.93 -38.43
CA GLY A 706 31.81 25.35 -38.44
C GLY A 706 32.22 25.93 -37.08
N ALA A 707 32.37 25.10 -36.05
CA ALA A 707 32.89 25.51 -34.76
C ALA A 707 34.36 25.94 -34.88
N GLN A 708 34.65 27.20 -34.55
CA GLN A 708 36.01 27.77 -34.52
C GLN A 708 36.65 27.63 -33.13
N GLU A 709 35.82 27.45 -32.10
CA GLU A 709 36.25 27.24 -30.72
C GLU A 709 36.01 25.78 -30.29
N PRO A 710 36.75 25.28 -29.28
CA PRO A 710 36.55 23.93 -28.76
C PRO A 710 35.12 23.73 -28.23
N ILE A 711 34.53 22.57 -28.53
CA ILE A 711 33.24 22.13 -27.98
C ILE A 711 33.39 20.74 -27.36
N SER A 712 32.57 20.48 -26.34
CA SER A 712 32.55 19.25 -25.56
C SER A 712 31.15 18.65 -25.49
N ALA A 713 31.03 17.42 -25.02
CA ALA A 713 29.73 16.77 -24.83
C ALA A 713 28.83 17.52 -23.83
N GLU A 714 29.43 18.13 -22.80
CA GLU A 714 28.70 18.86 -21.74
C GLU A 714 27.99 20.11 -22.26
N ASP A 715 28.47 20.64 -23.40
CA ASP A 715 27.90 21.82 -24.04
C ASP A 715 26.55 21.56 -24.71
N PHE A 716 26.11 20.30 -24.86
CA PHE A 716 24.89 19.96 -25.59
C PHE A 716 23.86 19.27 -24.71
N GLU A 717 22.58 19.62 -24.90
CA GLU A 717 21.44 18.98 -24.27
C GLU A 717 20.31 18.83 -25.28
N GLN A 718 19.85 17.60 -25.52
CA GLN A 718 18.57 17.38 -26.18
C GLN A 718 17.45 17.63 -25.16
N LEU A 719 16.46 18.44 -25.52
CA LEU A 719 15.30 18.72 -24.70
C LEU A 719 14.14 17.83 -25.14
N ALA A 720 13.95 16.69 -24.46
CA ALA A 720 12.90 15.73 -24.77
C ALA A 720 11.60 16.08 -24.02
N PHE A 721 10.50 16.30 -24.74
CA PHE A 721 9.21 16.67 -24.17
C PHE A 721 8.28 15.45 -24.11
N HIS A 722 7.62 15.24 -22.97
CA HIS A 722 6.67 14.16 -22.72
C HIS A 722 5.71 14.55 -21.57
N THR A 723 4.62 13.82 -21.34
CA THR A 723 3.81 14.01 -20.11
C THR A 723 4.54 13.47 -18.89
N TYR A 724 3.99 13.67 -17.69
CA TYR A 724 4.50 13.00 -16.49
C TYR A 724 4.76 11.51 -16.74
N TRP A 725 5.91 11.02 -16.29
CA TRP A 725 6.33 9.64 -16.44
C TRP A 725 7.20 9.22 -15.25
N ASP A 726 6.88 8.08 -14.66
CA ASP A 726 7.68 7.47 -13.60
C ASP A 726 8.51 6.30 -14.15
N GLU A 727 9.83 6.49 -14.20
CA GLU A 727 10.75 5.49 -14.75
C GLU A 727 10.76 4.17 -13.94
N GLU A 728 10.47 4.25 -12.64
CA GLU A 728 10.52 3.14 -11.69
C GLU A 728 9.17 2.42 -11.54
N ALA A 729 8.09 2.93 -12.16
CA ALA A 729 6.75 2.35 -12.02
C ALA A 729 6.63 0.92 -12.58
N SER A 730 7.47 0.56 -13.56
CA SER A 730 7.48 -0.74 -14.20
C SER A 730 8.90 -1.21 -14.51
N ASP A 731 9.11 -2.52 -14.52
CA ASP A 731 10.36 -3.13 -14.94
C ASP A 731 10.12 -4.52 -15.54
N PHE A 732 11.03 -4.96 -16.41
CA PHE A 732 11.04 -6.32 -16.90
C PHE A 732 12.46 -6.74 -17.27
N ALA A 733 12.83 -7.96 -16.86
CA ALA A 733 14.03 -8.61 -17.31
C ALA A 733 13.81 -10.11 -17.53
N SER A 734 14.65 -10.71 -18.37
CA SER A 734 14.66 -12.14 -18.64
C SER A 734 16.05 -12.63 -19.02
N ASN A 735 16.22 -13.95 -19.13
CA ASN A 735 17.43 -14.54 -19.69
C ASN A 735 17.52 -14.48 -21.22
N ASN A 736 16.63 -13.74 -21.90
CA ASN A 736 16.67 -13.54 -23.35
C ASN A 736 16.93 -12.06 -23.67
N ASP A 737 18.12 -11.78 -24.20
CA ASP A 737 18.56 -10.42 -24.49
C ASP A 737 17.72 -9.71 -25.55
N ILE A 738 17.15 -10.44 -26.52
CA ILE A 738 16.27 -9.85 -27.54
C ILE A 738 14.97 -9.41 -26.88
N LEU A 739 14.38 -10.25 -26.03
CA LEU A 739 13.14 -9.92 -25.33
C LEU A 739 13.30 -8.69 -24.43
N ASN A 740 14.44 -8.59 -23.72
CA ASN A 740 14.77 -7.42 -22.90
C ASN A 740 14.88 -6.14 -23.74
N GLN A 741 15.58 -6.22 -24.88
CA GLN A 741 15.69 -5.08 -25.81
C GLN A 741 14.34 -4.67 -26.42
N VAL A 742 13.47 -5.64 -26.73
CA VAL A 742 12.12 -5.40 -27.24
C VAL A 742 11.27 -4.70 -26.17
N TRP A 743 11.34 -5.14 -24.91
CA TRP A 743 10.70 -4.45 -23.79
C TRP A 743 11.19 -2.99 -23.67
N ASP A 744 12.50 -2.77 -23.65
CA ASP A 744 13.10 -1.43 -23.52
C ASP A 744 12.70 -0.48 -24.66
N LEU A 745 12.65 -0.99 -25.90
CA LEU A 745 12.16 -0.25 -27.06
C LEU A 745 10.70 0.15 -26.85
N CYS A 746 9.85 -0.80 -26.48
CA CYS A 746 8.41 -0.58 -26.41
C CYS A 746 8.03 0.32 -25.22
N LYS A 747 8.57 0.09 -24.01
CA LYS A 747 8.36 0.95 -22.84
C LYS A 747 8.75 2.40 -23.14
N TYR A 748 9.92 2.61 -23.74
CA TYR A 748 10.36 3.96 -24.09
C TYR A 748 9.52 4.59 -25.21
N SER A 749 9.02 3.80 -26.16
CA SER A 749 8.17 4.30 -27.24
C SER A 749 6.87 4.90 -26.72
N ILE A 750 6.27 4.27 -25.70
CA ILE A 750 5.09 4.81 -25.01
C ILE A 750 5.44 6.16 -24.39
N LYS A 751 6.50 6.23 -23.57
CA LYS A 751 6.96 7.50 -22.97
C LYS A 751 7.15 8.60 -24.02
N ALA A 752 7.96 8.33 -25.05
CA ALA A 752 8.36 9.33 -26.03
C ALA A 752 7.19 9.90 -26.84
N THR A 753 6.14 9.10 -27.06
CA THR A 753 4.97 9.50 -27.87
C THR A 753 3.91 10.27 -27.07
N THR A 754 4.13 10.52 -25.78
CA THR A 754 3.21 11.35 -24.95
C THR A 754 3.36 12.86 -25.12
N PHE A 755 4.34 13.33 -25.91
CA PHE A 755 4.71 14.74 -26.08
C PHE A 755 3.57 15.72 -26.42
N ASN A 756 2.44 15.23 -26.93
CA ASN A 756 1.30 16.04 -27.38
C ASN A 756 0.11 16.07 -26.39
N GLY A 757 0.19 15.34 -25.28
CA GLY A 757 -0.88 15.30 -24.26
C GLY A 757 -2.15 14.53 -24.63
N LEU A 758 -2.22 13.97 -25.85
CA LEU A 758 -3.21 13.01 -26.34
C LEU A 758 -2.48 11.88 -27.08
N TYR A 759 -3.06 10.68 -27.14
CA TYR A 759 -2.43 9.58 -27.87
C TYR A 759 -2.53 9.83 -29.38
N VAL A 760 -1.49 10.42 -29.95
CA VAL A 760 -1.33 10.65 -31.39
C VAL A 760 -0.55 9.52 -32.05
N ASP A 761 -0.71 9.38 -33.37
CA ASP A 761 -0.03 8.40 -34.21
C ASP A 761 1.51 8.50 -34.13
N GLY A 762 2.05 9.71 -34.27
CA GLY A 762 3.49 9.98 -34.28
C GLY A 762 3.79 11.39 -34.78
N ASP A 763 4.96 11.60 -35.36
CA ASP A 763 5.32 12.90 -35.93
C ASP A 763 4.68 13.15 -37.29
N ARG A 764 4.29 12.13 -38.06
CA ARG A 764 3.82 12.36 -39.43
C ARG A 764 2.51 13.14 -39.50
N GLU A 765 1.50 12.78 -38.72
CA GLU A 765 0.17 13.39 -38.79
C GLU A 765 -0.20 14.12 -37.50
N ARG A 766 0.26 13.62 -36.35
CA ARG A 766 -0.11 14.10 -35.01
C ARG A 766 -1.61 14.09 -34.81
N ILE A 767 -2.26 13.02 -35.24
CA ILE A 767 -3.70 12.81 -35.14
C ILE A 767 -3.95 11.63 -34.18
N PRO A 768 -4.86 11.79 -33.21
CA PRO A 768 -5.37 10.65 -32.45
C PRO A 768 -6.21 9.74 -33.33
N TYR A 769 -5.88 8.45 -33.33
CA TYR A 769 -6.68 7.39 -33.95
C TYR A 769 -7.11 6.39 -32.88
N GLU A 770 -8.36 5.92 -32.94
CA GLU A 770 -8.97 5.14 -31.85
C GLU A 770 -8.25 3.80 -31.62
N ALA A 771 -7.80 3.14 -32.70
CA ALA A 771 -7.03 1.90 -32.61
C ALA A 771 -5.64 2.12 -32.00
N ASP A 772 -4.92 3.13 -32.47
CA ASP A 772 -3.62 3.54 -31.94
C ASP A 772 -3.70 3.86 -30.45
N ALA A 773 -4.70 4.65 -30.07
CA ALA A 773 -4.95 5.02 -28.69
C ALA A 773 -5.25 3.80 -27.82
N TYR A 774 -5.94 2.78 -28.32
CA TYR A 774 -6.21 1.56 -27.55
C TYR A 774 -4.94 0.78 -27.25
N LEU A 775 -4.09 0.57 -28.25
CA LEU A 775 -2.79 -0.10 -28.06
C LEU A 775 -1.86 0.74 -27.16
N ASN A 776 -1.87 2.06 -27.31
CA ASN A 776 -1.12 2.97 -26.48
C ASN A 776 -1.61 2.94 -25.02
N GLN A 777 -2.92 3.04 -24.78
CA GLN A 777 -3.53 2.96 -23.45
C GLN A 777 -3.16 1.66 -22.73
N LEU A 778 -3.35 0.51 -23.39
CA LEU A 778 -3.02 -0.80 -22.81
C LEU A 778 -1.55 -0.89 -22.41
N SER A 779 -0.66 -0.31 -23.22
CA SER A 779 0.78 -0.29 -22.97
C SER A 779 1.13 0.68 -21.86
N HIS A 780 0.59 1.89 -21.89
CA HIS A 780 0.80 2.93 -20.89
C HIS A 780 0.39 2.44 -19.50
N TYR A 781 -0.80 1.84 -19.34
CA TYR A 781 -1.28 1.32 -18.05
C TYR A 781 -0.46 0.17 -17.47
N THR A 782 0.37 -0.49 -18.29
CA THR A 782 1.28 -1.55 -17.82
C THR A 782 2.71 -1.06 -17.64
N THR A 783 3.03 0.16 -18.09
CA THR A 783 4.37 0.74 -17.99
C THR A 783 4.44 1.93 -17.03
N ASP A 784 3.32 2.58 -16.74
CA ASP A 784 3.22 3.67 -15.77
C ASP A 784 1.83 3.71 -15.09
N ARG A 785 1.77 4.32 -13.90
CA ARG A 785 0.54 4.62 -13.15
C ARG A 785 0.06 6.04 -13.49
N GLU A 786 -0.22 6.27 -14.77
CA GLU A 786 -0.73 7.51 -15.36
C GLU A 786 -1.99 7.19 -16.16
N PHE A 787 -3.12 7.79 -15.78
CA PHE A 787 -4.43 7.46 -16.37
C PHE A 787 -5.10 8.66 -17.06
N ALA A 788 -4.64 9.88 -16.78
CA ALA A 788 -5.29 11.09 -17.23
C ALA A 788 -5.23 11.24 -18.75
N MET A 789 -4.09 10.93 -19.36
CA MET A 789 -3.92 11.09 -20.81
C MET A 789 -4.87 10.19 -21.61
N ALA A 790 -5.09 8.96 -21.14
CA ALA A 790 -6.05 8.02 -21.73
C ALA A 790 -7.48 8.56 -21.65
N ARG A 791 -7.93 8.97 -20.46
CA ARG A 791 -9.27 9.48 -20.24
C ARG A 791 -9.55 10.71 -21.12
N ARG A 792 -8.60 11.65 -21.23
CA ARG A 792 -8.71 12.79 -22.14
C ARG A 792 -8.78 12.39 -23.61
N THR A 793 -8.00 11.40 -24.01
CA THR A 793 -8.01 10.88 -25.39
C THR A 793 -9.35 10.21 -25.71
N ILE A 794 -9.94 9.48 -24.76
CA ILE A 794 -11.29 8.91 -24.91
C ILE A 794 -12.33 10.00 -25.14
N GLU A 795 -12.35 11.03 -24.28
CA GLU A 795 -13.29 12.14 -24.42
C GLU A 795 -13.07 12.90 -25.75
N TYR A 796 -11.82 13.00 -26.21
CA TYR A 796 -11.51 13.56 -27.52
C TYR A 796 -12.23 12.84 -28.67
N PHE A 797 -12.25 11.49 -28.68
CA PHE A 797 -12.91 10.68 -29.71
C PHE A 797 -14.44 10.76 -29.68
N MET A 798 -15.02 11.15 -28.55
CA MET A 798 -16.47 11.40 -28.48
C MET A 798 -16.89 12.58 -29.35
N LYS A 799 -15.99 13.52 -29.63
CA LYS A 799 -16.24 14.70 -30.47
C LYS A 799 -15.53 14.67 -31.83
N ASN A 800 -14.39 13.98 -31.92
CA ASN A 800 -13.54 13.97 -33.11
C ASN A 800 -13.34 12.53 -33.63
N PRO A 801 -14.41 11.89 -34.16
CA PRO A 801 -14.31 10.52 -34.67
C PRO A 801 -13.51 10.43 -35.97
N THR A 802 -12.98 9.24 -36.25
CA THR A 802 -12.27 8.97 -37.50
C THR A 802 -12.92 7.85 -38.35
N TRP A 803 -12.60 7.84 -39.64
CA TRP A 803 -13.38 7.16 -40.68
C TRP A 803 -13.41 5.60 -40.69
N PRO A 804 -12.51 4.84 -40.06
CA PRO A 804 -12.60 3.37 -40.13
C PRO A 804 -13.71 2.77 -39.27
N THR A 805 -14.35 1.73 -39.79
CA THR A 805 -15.50 1.06 -39.15
C THR A 805 -15.15 0.51 -37.76
N GLU A 806 -14.08 -0.27 -37.68
CA GLU A 806 -13.61 -0.88 -36.43
C GLU A 806 -13.08 0.16 -35.45
N TRP A 807 -12.58 1.32 -35.88
CA TRP A 807 -12.05 2.35 -34.99
C TRP A 807 -13.16 2.98 -34.15
N GLN A 808 -14.38 3.11 -34.68
CA GLN A 808 -15.53 3.51 -33.85
C GLN A 808 -15.81 2.49 -32.73
N GLN A 809 -15.64 1.20 -33.02
CA GLN A 809 -15.82 0.11 -32.06
C GLN A 809 -14.67 0.01 -31.02
N HIS A 810 -13.54 0.70 -31.22
CA HIS A 810 -12.45 0.76 -30.23
C HIS A 810 -12.79 1.68 -29.04
N VAL A 811 -13.74 2.60 -29.18
CA VAL A 811 -14.09 3.53 -28.10
C VAL A 811 -14.70 2.78 -26.89
N ALA A 812 -15.49 1.73 -27.12
CA ALA A 812 -15.99 0.90 -26.02
C ALA A 812 -14.86 0.11 -25.35
N LEU A 813 -13.91 -0.41 -26.15
CA LEU A 813 -12.72 -1.10 -25.65
C LEU A 813 -11.83 -0.18 -24.79
N LEU A 814 -11.63 1.08 -25.22
CA LEU A 814 -10.89 2.10 -24.49
C LEU A 814 -11.53 2.43 -23.13
N ILE A 815 -12.84 2.69 -23.10
CA ILE A 815 -13.59 2.97 -21.87
C ILE A 815 -13.58 1.74 -20.95
N HIS A 816 -13.69 0.54 -21.52
CA HIS A 816 -13.67 -0.70 -20.74
C HIS A 816 -12.29 -0.96 -20.12
N ALA A 817 -11.21 -0.72 -20.87
CA ALA A 817 -9.86 -0.81 -20.34
C ALA A 817 -9.63 0.21 -19.21
N ASP A 818 -10.05 1.47 -19.37
CA ASP A 818 -9.99 2.47 -18.29
C ASP A 818 -10.73 1.98 -17.05
N PHE A 819 -12.00 1.61 -17.18
CA PHE A 819 -12.80 1.08 -16.07
C PHE A 819 -12.17 -0.15 -15.39
N MET A 820 -11.66 -1.12 -16.17
CA MET A 820 -11.08 -2.32 -15.58
C MET A 820 -9.78 -2.02 -14.81
N TYR A 821 -8.95 -1.10 -15.29
CA TYR A 821 -7.70 -0.74 -14.65
C TYR A 821 -7.88 0.24 -13.47
N THR A 822 -8.83 1.16 -13.56
CA THR A 822 -9.02 2.22 -12.57
C THR A 822 -10.17 1.97 -11.60
N GLY A 823 -11.22 1.29 -12.06
CA GLY A 823 -12.49 1.16 -11.36
C GLY A 823 -13.38 2.40 -11.42
N ASN A 824 -12.99 3.45 -12.17
CA ASN A 824 -13.72 4.71 -12.27
C ASN A 824 -14.87 4.57 -13.28
N THR A 825 -16.07 5.03 -12.92
CA THR A 825 -17.29 4.90 -13.74
C THR A 825 -17.70 6.19 -14.45
N GLU A 826 -17.07 7.33 -14.19
CA GLU A 826 -17.53 8.64 -14.66
C GLU A 826 -17.62 8.72 -16.19
N VAL A 827 -16.60 8.19 -16.88
CA VAL A 827 -16.58 8.18 -18.35
C VAL A 827 -17.71 7.30 -18.91
N ILE A 828 -18.02 6.19 -18.23
CA ILE A 828 -19.15 5.32 -18.59
C ILE A 828 -20.46 6.08 -18.41
N GLU A 829 -20.68 6.64 -17.22
CA GLU A 829 -21.90 7.36 -16.85
C GLU A 829 -22.20 8.52 -17.79
N ARG A 830 -21.16 9.30 -18.12
CA ARG A 830 -21.26 10.47 -18.99
C ARG A 830 -21.55 10.11 -20.44
N TYR A 831 -20.90 9.08 -20.98
CA TYR A 831 -20.91 8.80 -22.42
C TYR A 831 -21.71 7.56 -22.82
N TYR A 832 -22.40 6.89 -21.89
CA TYR A 832 -23.14 5.66 -22.16
C TYR A 832 -24.07 5.74 -23.38
N GLU A 833 -24.90 6.79 -23.48
CA GLU A 833 -25.86 6.92 -24.58
C GLU A 833 -25.16 7.20 -25.93
N PRO A 834 -24.26 8.20 -26.07
CA PRO A 834 -23.46 8.37 -27.28
C PRO A 834 -22.61 7.16 -27.67
N LEU A 835 -22.09 6.42 -26.69
CA LEU A 835 -21.23 5.26 -26.91
C LEU A 835 -21.98 4.13 -27.63
N LYS A 836 -23.27 3.94 -27.35
CA LYS A 836 -24.10 2.96 -28.08
C LYS A 836 -23.97 3.13 -29.58
N HIS A 837 -24.07 4.36 -30.10
CA HIS A 837 -23.93 4.62 -31.54
C HIS A 837 -22.57 4.20 -32.09
N LYS A 838 -21.49 4.44 -31.34
CA LYS A 838 -20.12 4.05 -31.74
C LYS A 838 -19.90 2.54 -31.83
N THR A 839 -20.68 1.75 -31.09
CA THR A 839 -20.71 0.27 -31.24
C THR A 839 -21.42 -0.23 -32.49
N LEU A 840 -22.07 0.67 -33.25
CA LEU A 840 -22.82 0.35 -34.46
C LEU A 840 -24.04 -0.58 -34.25
N PHE A 841 -24.50 -0.76 -33.01
CA PHE A 841 -25.57 -1.71 -32.66
C PHE A 841 -26.90 -1.52 -33.41
N GLU A 842 -27.24 -0.29 -33.81
CA GLU A 842 -28.41 0.02 -34.63
C GLU A 842 -28.35 -0.61 -36.04
N LEU A 843 -27.15 -0.94 -36.53
CA LEU A 843 -26.95 -1.54 -37.86
C LEU A 843 -27.13 -3.06 -37.87
N SER A 844 -27.34 -3.67 -36.70
CA SER A 844 -27.50 -5.12 -36.55
C SER A 844 -28.72 -5.61 -37.34
N ASN A 845 -28.52 -6.60 -38.20
CA ASN A 845 -29.62 -7.29 -38.88
C ASN A 845 -30.32 -8.31 -37.95
N GLU A 846 -31.29 -9.04 -38.48
CA GLU A 846 -32.07 -10.05 -37.72
C GLU A 846 -31.18 -11.18 -37.16
N ASP A 847 -30.14 -11.55 -37.92
CA ASP A 847 -29.14 -12.57 -37.56
C ASP A 847 -28.15 -12.08 -36.50
N GLY A 848 -28.08 -10.78 -36.23
CA GLY A 848 -27.14 -10.17 -35.27
C GLY A 848 -25.81 -9.71 -35.86
N LEU A 849 -25.71 -9.56 -37.19
CA LEU A 849 -24.51 -9.07 -37.88
C LEU A 849 -24.67 -7.60 -38.31
N ILE A 850 -23.56 -6.86 -38.29
CA ILE A 850 -23.45 -5.47 -38.74
C ILE A 850 -22.63 -5.35 -40.03
N THR A 851 -22.88 -4.27 -40.78
CA THR A 851 -22.12 -3.88 -41.99
C THR A 851 -22.01 -2.36 -42.07
N SER A 852 -20.82 -1.87 -42.42
CA SER A 852 -20.56 -0.44 -42.66
C SER A 852 -21.30 0.10 -43.90
N THR A 853 -21.70 -0.78 -44.84
CA THR A 853 -22.43 -0.39 -46.05
C THR A 853 -23.82 0.18 -45.81
N LYS A 854 -24.37 0.03 -44.59
CA LYS A 854 -25.66 0.58 -44.18
C LYS A 854 -25.56 1.93 -43.47
N VAL A 855 -24.35 2.45 -43.28
CA VAL A 855 -24.13 3.76 -42.65
C VAL A 855 -24.52 4.86 -43.64
N ASP A 856 -25.50 5.67 -43.27
CA ASP A 856 -25.92 6.85 -44.01
C ASP A 856 -25.42 8.16 -43.37
N ALA A 857 -25.75 9.30 -43.98
CA ALA A 857 -25.34 10.61 -43.49
C ALA A 857 -25.94 10.93 -42.10
N GLU A 858 -27.13 10.43 -41.79
CA GLU A 858 -27.74 10.64 -40.47
C GLU A 858 -26.96 9.86 -39.41
N PHE A 859 -26.60 8.63 -39.71
CA PHE A 859 -25.79 7.79 -38.82
C PHE A 859 -24.39 8.36 -38.61
N MET A 860 -23.75 8.90 -39.64
CA MET A 860 -22.46 9.61 -39.51
C MET A 860 -22.55 10.79 -38.52
N ARG A 861 -23.66 11.54 -38.50
CA ARG A 861 -23.85 12.61 -37.48
C ARG A 861 -23.96 12.03 -36.06
N LYS A 862 -24.68 10.92 -35.88
CA LYS A 862 -24.77 10.23 -34.57
C LYS A 862 -23.40 9.79 -34.05
N LEU A 863 -22.48 9.42 -34.94
CA LEU A 863 -21.11 9.04 -34.62
C LEU A 863 -20.20 10.24 -34.25
N GLY A 864 -20.66 11.47 -34.49
CA GLY A 864 -19.95 12.72 -34.21
C GLY A 864 -19.26 13.37 -35.42
N PHE A 865 -19.48 12.88 -36.65
CA PHE A 865 -18.88 13.49 -37.84
C PHE A 865 -19.59 14.80 -38.22
N PRO A 866 -18.85 15.80 -38.74
CA PRO A 866 -19.43 17.05 -39.19
C PRO A 866 -20.30 16.87 -40.44
N ASP A 867 -21.29 17.74 -40.62
CA ASP A 867 -22.12 17.77 -41.81
C ASP A 867 -21.28 17.94 -43.09
N GLY A 868 -21.61 17.15 -44.12
CA GLY A 868 -20.88 17.18 -45.39
C GLY A 868 -19.54 16.44 -45.38
N TYR A 869 -19.22 15.66 -44.34
CA TYR A 869 -18.06 14.77 -44.34
C TYR A 869 -18.10 13.81 -45.55
N LYS A 870 -17.05 13.85 -46.37
CA LYS A 870 -17.08 13.25 -47.72
C LYS A 870 -16.73 11.76 -47.75
N LYS A 871 -16.08 11.24 -46.70
CA LYS A 871 -15.57 9.88 -46.69
C LYS A 871 -16.56 8.97 -45.94
N PRO A 872 -17.09 7.90 -46.57
CA PRO A 872 -17.95 6.95 -45.86
C PRO A 872 -17.14 6.17 -44.82
N LEU A 873 -17.84 5.59 -43.85
CA LEU A 873 -17.26 4.59 -42.96
C LEU A 873 -16.79 3.40 -43.81
N THR A 874 -15.57 2.91 -43.60
CA THR A 874 -15.00 1.83 -44.41
C THR A 874 -14.09 0.95 -43.57
N ASP A 875 -14.20 -0.36 -43.77
CA ASP A 875 -13.41 -1.36 -43.06
C ASP A 875 -11.93 -1.25 -43.47
N ILE A 876 -11.01 -1.20 -42.50
CA ILE A 876 -9.57 -1.14 -42.78
C ILE A 876 -8.90 -2.52 -42.65
N VAL A 877 -9.35 -3.35 -41.70
CA VAL A 877 -8.83 -4.64 -41.23
C VAL A 877 -7.39 -4.60 -40.75
N ASP A 878 -6.49 -4.08 -41.58
CA ASP A 878 -5.09 -3.85 -41.26
C ASP A 878 -4.44 -2.80 -42.18
N TRP A 879 -3.25 -2.33 -41.80
CA TRP A 879 -2.52 -1.25 -42.44
C TRP A 879 -1.02 -1.53 -42.62
N PRO A 880 -0.42 -1.26 -43.80
CA PRO A 880 -1.02 -0.66 -45.00
C PRO A 880 -1.72 -1.68 -45.94
N PRO A 881 -2.64 -1.22 -46.81
CA PRO A 881 -3.22 -2.06 -47.87
C PRO A 881 -2.20 -2.45 -48.94
N ALA A 882 -2.55 -3.44 -49.76
CA ALA A 882 -1.80 -3.76 -50.96
C ALA A 882 -1.66 -2.55 -51.88
N ASN A 883 -0.48 -2.41 -52.52
CA ASN A 883 -0.15 -1.30 -53.41
C ASN A 883 -0.24 0.11 -52.79
N PHE A 884 -0.18 0.22 -51.46
CA PHE A 884 -0.26 1.50 -50.75
C PHE A 884 0.81 2.48 -51.25
N ASN A 885 0.42 3.75 -51.46
CA ASN A 885 1.30 4.81 -51.97
C ASN A 885 2.11 4.39 -53.23
N ARG A 886 1.45 3.66 -54.15
CA ARG A 886 2.03 3.12 -55.39
C ARG A 886 3.23 2.20 -55.16
N SER A 887 3.31 1.56 -53.99
CA SER A 887 4.25 0.48 -53.68
C SER A 887 3.87 -0.79 -54.46
N THR A 888 4.80 -1.73 -54.62
CA THR A 888 4.54 -3.08 -55.16
C THR A 888 4.39 -4.13 -54.07
N THR A 889 4.28 -3.70 -52.81
CA THR A 889 4.12 -4.59 -51.66
C THR A 889 2.72 -5.21 -51.60
N PRO A 890 2.60 -6.46 -51.13
CA PRO A 890 1.31 -7.15 -50.99
C PRO A 890 0.41 -6.55 -49.88
N GLY A 891 0.91 -5.63 -49.07
CA GLY A 891 0.22 -5.08 -47.90
C GLY A 891 0.23 -6.05 -46.71
N GLU A 892 -0.41 -5.63 -45.61
CA GLU A 892 -0.40 -6.37 -44.34
C GLU A 892 -1.74 -7.03 -44.00
N ARG A 893 -2.63 -7.18 -44.99
CA ARG A 893 -3.97 -7.76 -44.81
C ARG A 893 -4.04 -9.25 -45.11
N ASP A 894 -2.91 -9.88 -45.39
CA ASP A 894 -2.85 -11.29 -45.76
C ASP A 894 -3.82 -11.68 -46.90
N GLY A 895 -3.99 -10.79 -47.90
CA GLY A 895 -4.91 -11.02 -49.02
C GLY A 895 -6.41 -10.83 -48.72
N PHE A 896 -6.78 -10.26 -47.56
CA PHE A 896 -8.17 -10.11 -47.10
C PHE A 896 -9.16 -9.66 -48.18
N VAL A 897 -10.24 -10.43 -48.36
CA VAL A 897 -11.33 -10.17 -49.29
C VAL A 897 -12.47 -9.45 -48.56
N PHE A 898 -12.61 -8.15 -48.82
CA PHE A 898 -13.65 -7.32 -48.23
C PHE A 898 -15.05 -7.75 -48.68
N LYS A 899 -15.91 -8.04 -47.69
CA LYS A 899 -17.33 -8.37 -47.86
C LYS A 899 -18.17 -7.50 -46.92
N PRO A 900 -19.44 -7.21 -47.26
CA PRO A 900 -20.31 -6.39 -46.41
C PRO A 900 -20.41 -6.91 -44.96
N TYR A 901 -20.54 -8.22 -44.79
CA TYR A 901 -20.48 -8.87 -43.49
C TYR A 901 -19.14 -9.59 -43.36
N SER A 902 -18.18 -8.90 -42.74
CA SER A 902 -16.82 -9.35 -42.49
C SER A 902 -16.69 -10.00 -41.11
N THR A 903 -15.87 -11.05 -41.02
CA THR A 903 -15.56 -11.74 -39.76
C THR A 903 -14.90 -10.80 -38.75
N VAL A 904 -14.01 -9.91 -39.20
CA VAL A 904 -13.28 -8.99 -38.32
C VAL A 904 -14.23 -7.98 -37.68
N ILE A 905 -15.06 -7.31 -38.48
CA ILE A 905 -15.99 -6.28 -38.00
C ILE A 905 -17.01 -6.86 -37.01
N ASN A 906 -17.52 -8.07 -37.30
CA ASN A 906 -18.50 -8.71 -36.44
C ASN A 906 -17.88 -9.36 -35.18
N SER A 907 -16.57 -9.64 -35.20
CA SER A 907 -15.83 -10.02 -33.99
C SER A 907 -15.69 -8.84 -33.02
N PHE A 908 -15.38 -7.64 -33.52
CA PHE A 908 -15.43 -6.41 -32.70
C PHE A 908 -16.83 -6.13 -32.17
N PHE A 909 -17.86 -6.34 -32.99
CA PHE A 909 -19.24 -6.12 -32.59
C PHE A 909 -19.65 -7.02 -31.42
N TYR A 910 -19.30 -8.30 -31.49
CA TYR A 910 -19.50 -9.26 -30.41
C TYR A 910 -18.89 -8.76 -29.08
N GLU A 911 -17.63 -8.33 -29.11
CA GLU A 911 -16.94 -7.84 -27.92
C GLU A 911 -17.56 -6.54 -27.39
N ASN A 912 -17.94 -5.62 -28.28
CA ASN A 912 -18.63 -4.39 -27.92
C ASN A 912 -19.96 -4.66 -27.22
N MET A 913 -20.74 -5.65 -27.68
CA MET A 913 -22.01 -6.01 -27.04
C MET A 913 -21.78 -6.60 -25.64
N LYS A 914 -20.72 -7.38 -25.41
CA LYS A 914 -20.36 -7.83 -24.06
C LYS A 914 -20.01 -6.66 -23.13
N ILE A 915 -19.21 -5.72 -23.63
CA ILE A 915 -18.81 -4.51 -22.89
C ILE A 915 -20.05 -3.66 -22.56
N MET A 916 -20.93 -3.41 -23.54
CA MET A 916 -22.14 -2.61 -23.32
C MET A 916 -23.11 -3.28 -22.35
N ALA A 917 -23.21 -4.62 -22.34
CA ALA A 917 -23.98 -5.35 -21.33
C ALA A 917 -23.40 -5.13 -19.92
N GLN A 918 -22.07 -5.14 -19.77
CA GLN A 918 -21.41 -4.85 -18.50
C GLN A 918 -21.64 -3.40 -18.04
N PHE A 919 -21.51 -2.42 -18.94
CA PHE A 919 -21.81 -1.02 -18.62
C PHE A 919 -23.28 -0.82 -18.26
N ALA A 920 -24.20 -1.42 -19.00
CA ALA A 920 -25.63 -1.40 -18.67
C ALA A 920 -25.89 -1.97 -17.27
N LYS A 921 -25.20 -3.05 -16.90
CA LYS A 921 -25.30 -3.65 -15.56
C LYS A 921 -24.80 -2.72 -14.46
N ILE A 922 -23.68 -2.05 -14.67
CA ILE A 922 -23.10 -1.07 -13.73
C ILE A 922 -24.08 0.08 -13.50
N LEU A 923 -24.70 0.59 -14.57
CA LEU A 923 -25.66 1.69 -14.53
C LEU A 923 -27.08 1.26 -14.12
N GLY A 924 -27.31 -0.01 -13.79
CA GLY A 924 -28.64 -0.54 -13.41
C GLY A 924 -29.67 -0.58 -14.55
N LYS A 925 -29.24 -0.52 -15.82
CA LYS A 925 -30.09 -0.55 -17.03
C LYS A 925 -30.41 -1.99 -17.46
N THR A 926 -31.25 -2.68 -16.69
CA THR A 926 -31.55 -4.12 -16.85
C THR A 926 -32.08 -4.53 -18.24
N GLN A 927 -32.86 -3.68 -18.91
CA GLN A 927 -33.36 -3.98 -20.26
C GLN A 927 -32.25 -3.93 -21.31
N ASP A 928 -31.32 -2.98 -21.17
CA ASP A 928 -30.16 -2.86 -22.06
C ASP A 928 -29.22 -4.04 -21.87
N VAL A 929 -29.06 -4.54 -20.62
CA VAL A 929 -28.29 -5.78 -20.35
C VAL A 929 -28.82 -6.94 -21.21
N LEU A 930 -30.13 -7.19 -21.16
CA LEU A 930 -30.76 -8.28 -21.92
C LEU A 930 -30.61 -8.09 -23.44
N ASP A 931 -30.77 -6.86 -23.95
CA ASP A 931 -30.64 -6.59 -25.39
C ASP A 931 -29.19 -6.81 -25.86
N PHE A 932 -28.20 -6.28 -25.13
CA PHE A 932 -26.79 -6.44 -25.48
C PHE A 932 -26.30 -7.89 -25.33
N GLU A 933 -26.71 -8.62 -24.29
CA GLU A 933 -26.41 -10.05 -24.16
C GLU A 933 -27.02 -10.87 -25.31
N LEU A 934 -28.27 -10.57 -25.69
CA LEU A 934 -28.93 -11.22 -26.82
C LEU A 934 -28.19 -10.92 -28.14
N ARG A 935 -27.78 -9.68 -28.38
CA ARG A 935 -27.02 -9.29 -29.57
C ARG A 935 -25.65 -9.96 -29.62
N ALA A 936 -24.93 -10.02 -28.50
CA ALA A 936 -23.68 -10.76 -28.40
C ALA A 936 -23.87 -12.25 -28.74
N ALA A 937 -24.90 -12.89 -28.17
CA ALA A 937 -25.21 -14.29 -28.45
C ALA A 937 -25.55 -14.52 -29.93
N LYS A 938 -26.35 -13.63 -30.54
CA LYS A 938 -26.69 -13.68 -31.97
C LYS A 938 -25.47 -13.48 -32.86
N ALA A 939 -24.64 -12.46 -32.60
CA ALA A 939 -23.41 -12.20 -33.34
C ALA A 939 -22.46 -13.41 -33.30
N LYS A 940 -22.22 -13.98 -32.10
CA LYS A 940 -21.40 -15.20 -31.94
C LYS A 940 -21.95 -16.36 -32.74
N LYS A 941 -23.26 -16.59 -32.66
CA LYS A 941 -23.93 -17.65 -33.44
C LYS A 941 -23.75 -17.42 -34.95
N ALA A 942 -24.05 -16.23 -35.44
CA ALA A 942 -24.01 -15.93 -36.87
C ALA A 942 -22.59 -15.99 -37.45
N VAL A 943 -21.57 -15.51 -36.71
CA VAL A 943 -20.16 -15.67 -37.10
C VAL A 943 -19.78 -17.16 -37.21
N ASN A 944 -20.15 -17.98 -36.23
CA ASN A 944 -19.84 -19.41 -36.22
C ASN A 944 -20.65 -20.24 -37.22
N GLU A 945 -21.84 -19.80 -37.62
CA GLU A 945 -22.67 -20.52 -38.58
C GLU A 945 -22.42 -20.10 -40.03
N GLN A 946 -22.11 -18.82 -40.28
CA GLN A 946 -22.07 -18.26 -41.63
C GLN A 946 -20.66 -17.93 -42.13
N MET A 947 -19.67 -17.83 -41.24
CA MET A 947 -18.28 -17.45 -41.59
C MET A 947 -17.24 -18.51 -41.19
N PHE A 948 -17.64 -19.57 -40.49
CA PHE A 948 -16.77 -20.71 -40.20
C PHE A 948 -16.92 -21.79 -41.26
N ASP A 949 -15.83 -22.10 -41.94
CA ASP A 949 -15.73 -23.21 -42.88
C ASP A 949 -15.50 -24.51 -42.10
N LYS A 950 -16.56 -25.31 -41.95
CA LYS A 950 -16.52 -26.57 -41.19
C LYS A 950 -15.65 -27.65 -41.84
N GLU A 951 -15.44 -27.60 -43.16
CA GLU A 951 -14.61 -28.59 -43.86
C GLU A 951 -13.13 -28.31 -43.62
N ARG A 952 -12.73 -27.03 -43.67
CA ARG A 952 -11.34 -26.61 -43.40
C ARG A 952 -11.04 -26.36 -41.93
N GLY A 953 -12.06 -26.19 -41.09
CA GLY A 953 -11.91 -25.90 -39.66
C GLY A 953 -11.38 -24.49 -39.36
N ILE A 954 -11.68 -23.51 -40.23
CA ILE A 954 -11.15 -22.14 -40.17
C ILE A 954 -12.24 -21.11 -40.52
N TYR A 955 -12.03 -19.85 -40.16
CA TYR A 955 -12.90 -18.75 -40.57
C TYR A 955 -12.49 -18.17 -41.92
N VAL A 956 -13.48 -17.90 -42.78
CA VAL A 956 -13.31 -17.11 -44.01
C VAL A 956 -13.42 -15.62 -43.70
N ASP A 957 -12.98 -14.75 -44.61
CA ASP A 957 -12.93 -13.30 -44.38
C ASP A 957 -14.31 -12.65 -44.20
N GLY A 958 -15.35 -13.27 -44.76
CA GLY A 958 -16.74 -12.83 -44.61
C GLY A 958 -17.68 -13.67 -45.47
N ILE A 959 -18.97 -13.31 -45.45
CA ILE A 959 -19.99 -14.08 -46.18
C ILE A 959 -19.76 -14.00 -47.69
N GLY A 960 -19.71 -15.16 -48.35
CA GLY A 960 -19.59 -15.28 -49.81
C GLY A 960 -18.16 -15.16 -50.36
N THR A 961 -17.15 -15.54 -49.57
CA THR A 961 -15.77 -15.75 -50.02
C THR A 961 -15.22 -17.06 -49.46
N ASP A 962 -14.36 -17.72 -50.23
CA ASP A 962 -13.63 -18.91 -49.79
C ASP A 962 -12.24 -18.56 -49.21
N HIS A 963 -11.82 -17.30 -49.32
CA HIS A 963 -10.55 -16.82 -48.77
C HIS A 963 -10.61 -16.74 -47.24
N ALA A 964 -9.53 -17.19 -46.60
CA ALA A 964 -9.32 -17.13 -45.15
C ALA A 964 -7.98 -16.44 -44.89
N SER A 965 -8.00 -15.32 -44.18
CA SER A 965 -6.81 -14.60 -43.76
C SER A 965 -6.44 -14.89 -42.30
N LEU A 966 -5.21 -14.52 -41.92
CA LEU A 966 -4.80 -14.44 -40.52
C LEU A 966 -5.81 -13.63 -39.67
N HIS A 967 -6.24 -12.46 -40.14
CA HIS A 967 -7.16 -11.57 -39.42
C HIS A 967 -8.51 -12.21 -39.14
N ALA A 968 -9.06 -12.93 -40.11
CA ALA A 968 -10.34 -13.63 -39.97
C ALA A 968 -10.30 -14.73 -38.91
N ASN A 969 -9.12 -15.25 -38.57
CA ASN A 969 -8.94 -16.34 -37.61
C ASN A 969 -8.39 -15.85 -36.25
N MET A 970 -7.49 -14.85 -36.25
CA MET A 970 -6.94 -14.29 -35.00
C MET A 970 -7.98 -13.48 -34.22
N MET A 971 -8.90 -12.77 -34.90
CA MET A 971 -9.92 -11.95 -34.23
C MET A 971 -10.95 -12.79 -33.47
N PRO A 972 -11.57 -13.84 -34.06
CA PRO A 972 -12.38 -14.78 -33.31
C PRO A 972 -11.66 -15.43 -32.13
N LEU A 973 -10.36 -15.72 -32.28
CA LEU A 973 -9.54 -16.30 -31.21
C LEU A 973 -9.32 -15.29 -30.06
N ALA A 974 -8.97 -14.05 -30.38
CA ALA A 974 -8.74 -12.99 -29.39
C ALA A 974 -9.99 -12.64 -28.57
N PHE A 975 -11.17 -12.61 -29.20
CA PHE A 975 -12.43 -12.25 -28.53
C PHE A 975 -13.25 -13.46 -28.01
N GLY A 976 -12.77 -14.70 -28.17
CA GLY A 976 -13.43 -15.89 -27.60
C GLY A 976 -14.68 -16.35 -28.37
N LEU A 977 -14.69 -16.18 -29.68
CA LEU A 977 -15.75 -16.63 -30.58
C LEU A 977 -15.58 -18.09 -31.02
N VAL A 978 -14.33 -18.56 -31.11
CA VAL A 978 -14.02 -19.93 -31.56
C VAL A 978 -14.67 -20.96 -30.60
N PRO A 979 -15.32 -22.01 -31.10
CA PRO A 979 -15.74 -23.15 -30.29
C PRO A 979 -14.54 -23.97 -29.81
N GLU A 980 -14.62 -24.56 -28.61
CA GLU A 980 -13.51 -25.29 -27.99
C GLU A 980 -13.04 -26.48 -28.85
N GLU A 981 -13.98 -27.18 -29.49
CA GLU A 981 -13.71 -28.29 -30.41
C GLU A 981 -12.94 -27.89 -31.69
N HIS A 982 -12.79 -26.60 -31.95
CA HIS A 982 -12.13 -26.04 -33.13
C HIS A 982 -10.92 -25.16 -32.79
N TYR A 983 -10.53 -25.09 -31.51
CA TYR A 983 -9.34 -24.32 -31.09
C TYR A 983 -8.10 -24.79 -31.83
N GLU A 984 -7.84 -26.09 -31.84
CA GLU A 984 -6.63 -26.64 -32.45
C GLU A 984 -6.53 -26.32 -33.95
N SER A 985 -7.62 -26.46 -34.72
CA SER A 985 -7.59 -26.20 -36.17
C SER A 985 -7.36 -24.72 -36.49
N VAL A 986 -8.05 -23.83 -35.77
CA VAL A 986 -7.90 -22.38 -35.95
C VAL A 986 -6.51 -21.91 -35.52
N VAL A 987 -6.00 -22.39 -34.38
CA VAL A 987 -4.66 -22.08 -33.90
C VAL A 987 -3.58 -22.56 -34.87
N ASN A 988 -3.70 -23.79 -35.39
CA ASN A 988 -2.78 -24.32 -36.39
C ASN A 988 -2.77 -23.47 -37.67
N PHE A 989 -3.95 -23.01 -38.11
CA PHE A 989 -4.03 -22.06 -39.22
C PHE A 989 -3.34 -20.74 -38.90
N VAL A 990 -3.61 -20.12 -37.74
CA VAL A 990 -2.95 -18.89 -37.28
C VAL A 990 -1.43 -19.04 -37.27
N LYS A 991 -0.91 -20.12 -36.69
CA LYS A 991 0.53 -20.46 -36.68
C LYS A 991 1.11 -20.58 -38.10
N SER A 992 0.36 -21.19 -39.03
CA SER A 992 0.83 -21.37 -40.41
C SER A 992 1.03 -20.06 -41.18
N ARG A 993 0.44 -18.94 -40.73
CA ARG A 993 0.57 -17.63 -41.39
C ARG A 993 1.77 -16.82 -40.90
N GLY A 994 2.39 -17.14 -39.76
CA GLY A 994 3.45 -16.29 -39.21
C GLY A 994 2.93 -14.90 -38.78
N MET A 995 3.81 -13.90 -38.83
CA MET A 995 3.46 -12.48 -38.66
C MET A 995 2.90 -11.88 -39.96
N ALA A 996 1.85 -12.47 -40.55
CA ALA A 996 1.20 -11.96 -41.76
C ALA A 996 0.21 -10.80 -41.48
N CYS A 997 0.54 -9.97 -40.50
CA CYS A 997 -0.22 -8.79 -40.12
C CYS A 997 0.74 -7.63 -39.82
N SER A 998 0.22 -6.42 -39.71
CA SER A 998 1.00 -5.26 -39.31
C SER A 998 1.30 -5.27 -37.81
N VAL A 999 2.02 -4.25 -37.36
CA VAL A 999 2.22 -3.98 -35.94
C VAL A 999 0.90 -3.73 -35.20
N TYR A 1000 -0.13 -3.17 -35.85
CA TYR A 1000 -1.47 -3.04 -35.28
C TYR A 1000 -2.15 -4.41 -35.12
N GLY A 1001 -2.15 -5.22 -36.18
CA GLY A 1001 -2.72 -6.57 -36.14
C GLY A 1001 -2.04 -7.49 -35.12
N SER A 1002 -0.76 -7.22 -34.80
CA SER A 1002 0.01 -8.01 -33.84
C SER A 1002 -0.61 -8.02 -32.44
N GLN A 1003 -1.30 -6.95 -32.01
CA GLN A 1003 -1.99 -6.94 -30.70
C GLN A 1003 -2.97 -8.10 -30.58
N PHE A 1004 -3.85 -8.26 -31.56
CA PHE A 1004 -4.90 -9.28 -31.55
C PHE A 1004 -4.35 -10.68 -31.83
N LEU A 1005 -3.29 -10.79 -32.63
CA LEU A 1005 -2.56 -12.05 -32.78
C LEU A 1005 -2.01 -12.53 -31.44
N MET A 1006 -1.33 -11.65 -30.70
CA MET A 1006 -0.75 -11.99 -29.41
C MET A 1006 -1.82 -12.29 -28.35
N ASP A 1007 -2.90 -11.49 -28.29
CA ASP A 1007 -4.03 -11.76 -27.39
C ASP A 1007 -4.68 -13.12 -27.69
N GLY A 1008 -4.90 -13.45 -28.96
CA GLY A 1008 -5.44 -14.75 -29.37
C GLY A 1008 -4.54 -15.94 -28.99
N LEU A 1009 -3.23 -15.83 -29.23
CA LEU A 1009 -2.26 -16.90 -28.89
C LEU A 1009 -2.18 -17.14 -27.39
N TYR A 1010 -2.05 -16.09 -26.57
CA TYR A 1010 -1.99 -16.25 -25.12
C TYR A 1010 -3.34 -16.69 -24.50
N ASN A 1011 -4.47 -16.30 -25.09
CA ASN A 1011 -5.78 -16.82 -24.67
C ASN A 1011 -5.91 -18.33 -24.99
N ALA A 1012 -5.30 -18.79 -26.08
CA ALA A 1012 -5.28 -20.20 -26.49
C ALA A 1012 -4.23 -21.07 -25.76
N GLY A 1013 -3.38 -20.48 -24.90
CA GLY A 1013 -2.30 -21.22 -24.23
C GLY A 1013 -1.14 -21.56 -25.16
N GLU A 1014 -0.89 -20.73 -26.17
CA GLU A 1014 0.16 -20.94 -27.19
C GLU A 1014 1.45 -20.17 -26.88
N GLU A 1015 1.92 -20.34 -25.63
CA GLU A 1015 3.04 -19.59 -25.07
C GLU A 1015 4.37 -19.73 -25.85
N ASP A 1016 4.65 -20.91 -26.38
CA ASP A 1016 5.89 -21.19 -27.13
C ASP A 1016 5.96 -20.40 -28.43
N TYR A 1017 4.86 -20.40 -29.18
CA TYR A 1017 4.80 -19.67 -30.44
C TYR A 1017 4.71 -18.16 -30.22
N ALA A 1018 3.97 -17.72 -29.19
CA ALA A 1018 3.93 -16.31 -28.81
C ALA A 1018 5.32 -15.78 -28.41
N LEU A 1019 6.10 -16.55 -27.64
CA LEU A 1019 7.47 -16.18 -27.30
C LEU A 1019 8.36 -16.16 -28.55
N ASP A 1020 8.24 -17.15 -29.43
CA ASP A 1020 9.02 -17.22 -30.67
C ASP A 1020 8.78 -15.97 -31.55
N LEU A 1021 7.54 -15.43 -31.61
CA LEU A 1021 7.22 -14.17 -32.31
C LEU A 1021 7.81 -12.93 -31.63
N LEU A 1022 7.83 -12.87 -30.29
CA LEU A 1022 8.40 -11.74 -29.53
C LEU A 1022 9.92 -11.62 -29.72
N VAL A 1023 10.60 -12.75 -29.92
CA VAL A 1023 12.07 -12.81 -30.07
C VAL A 1023 12.51 -13.07 -31.52
N ASP A 1024 11.56 -12.98 -32.46
CA ASP A 1024 11.82 -13.16 -33.88
C ASP A 1024 12.85 -12.14 -34.38
N THR A 1025 13.68 -12.56 -35.35
CA THR A 1025 14.76 -11.73 -35.92
C THR A 1025 14.62 -11.53 -37.43
N SER A 1026 13.51 -11.95 -38.04
CA SER A 1026 13.15 -11.66 -39.42
C SER A 1026 12.87 -10.16 -39.63
N ASP A 1027 12.51 -9.75 -40.85
CA ASP A 1027 12.15 -8.37 -41.16
C ASP A 1027 10.79 -7.94 -40.60
N ARG A 1028 9.90 -8.89 -40.27
CA ARG A 1028 8.63 -8.64 -39.55
C ARG A 1028 8.75 -8.93 -38.06
N SER A 1029 9.64 -8.20 -37.38
CA SER A 1029 9.88 -8.35 -35.95
C SER A 1029 10.17 -7.02 -35.27
N TRP A 1030 9.94 -6.94 -33.96
CA TRP A 1030 10.36 -5.79 -33.15
C TRP A 1030 11.88 -5.66 -33.10
N TYR A 1031 12.60 -6.78 -33.09
CA TYR A 1031 14.07 -6.77 -33.15
C TYR A 1031 14.58 -6.16 -34.46
N ASN A 1032 13.86 -6.30 -35.58
CA ASN A 1032 14.22 -5.60 -36.82
C ASN A 1032 14.28 -4.08 -36.62
N MET A 1033 13.31 -3.51 -35.89
CA MET A 1033 13.26 -2.06 -35.62
C MET A 1033 14.53 -1.59 -34.90
N ILE A 1034 15.00 -2.38 -33.93
CA ILE A 1034 16.24 -2.15 -33.18
C ILE A 1034 17.45 -2.29 -34.10
N ARG A 1035 17.49 -3.38 -34.89
CA ARG A 1035 18.58 -3.70 -35.82
C ARG A 1035 18.78 -2.62 -36.88
N ILE A 1036 17.71 -2.01 -37.39
CA ILE A 1036 17.80 -0.92 -38.37
C ILE A 1036 18.13 0.44 -37.71
N GLY A 1037 18.25 0.49 -36.39
CA GLY A 1037 18.73 1.63 -35.63
C GLY A 1037 17.65 2.51 -34.98
N SER A 1038 16.38 2.10 -35.04
CA SER A 1038 15.31 2.85 -34.38
C SER A 1038 15.34 2.65 -32.87
N THR A 1039 14.89 3.67 -32.15
CA THR A 1039 14.76 3.65 -30.67
C THR A 1039 13.36 4.05 -30.20
N ILE A 1040 12.46 4.31 -31.15
CA ILE A 1040 11.01 4.36 -30.96
C ILE A 1040 10.41 3.36 -31.96
N THR A 1041 9.32 2.71 -31.62
CA THR A 1041 8.67 1.73 -32.50
C THR A 1041 8.20 2.36 -33.80
N LEU A 1042 8.15 1.56 -34.85
CA LEU A 1042 7.83 1.99 -36.20
C LEU A 1042 6.32 1.89 -36.46
N GLU A 1043 5.84 2.66 -37.44
CA GLU A 1043 4.45 2.56 -37.90
C GLU A 1043 4.16 1.24 -38.66
N ALA A 1044 5.16 0.65 -39.29
CA ALA A 1044 5.09 -0.66 -39.94
C ALA A 1044 6.45 -1.35 -39.79
N TRP A 1045 6.53 -2.65 -40.04
CA TRP A 1045 7.70 -3.47 -39.74
C TRP A 1045 9.03 -2.97 -40.35
N ASP A 1046 8.96 -2.38 -41.54
CA ASP A 1046 10.13 -1.85 -42.26
C ASP A 1046 9.69 -0.90 -43.40
N ASN A 1047 10.60 -0.04 -43.87
CA ASN A 1047 10.42 0.77 -45.08
C ASN A 1047 10.08 -0.07 -46.32
N LYS A 1048 10.55 -1.33 -46.36
CA LYS A 1048 10.20 -2.32 -47.38
C LYS A 1048 8.69 -2.54 -47.47
N TYR A 1049 7.97 -2.54 -46.35
CA TYR A 1049 6.52 -2.76 -46.30
C TYR A 1049 5.73 -1.48 -46.47
N LYS A 1050 6.31 -0.34 -46.06
CA LYS A 1050 5.67 0.96 -46.15
C LYS A 1050 6.66 2.05 -46.55
N ASN A 1051 6.56 2.54 -47.78
CA ASN A 1051 7.54 3.48 -48.35
C ASN A 1051 7.50 4.90 -47.73
N ASN A 1052 6.43 5.28 -47.03
CA ASN A 1052 6.29 6.55 -46.31
C ASN A 1052 6.23 6.36 -44.79
N LEU A 1053 6.95 5.35 -44.28
CA LEU A 1053 7.02 4.96 -42.88
C LEU A 1053 7.38 6.13 -41.96
N ASP A 1054 6.78 6.13 -40.78
CA ASP A 1054 7.19 6.93 -39.62
C ASP A 1054 8.00 6.08 -38.61
N TRP A 1055 9.05 6.67 -38.03
CA TRP A 1055 10.00 5.99 -37.12
C TRP A 1055 9.71 6.20 -35.62
N ASN A 1056 8.56 6.78 -35.30
CA ASN A 1056 8.21 7.24 -33.96
C ASN A 1056 6.72 7.02 -33.63
N HIS A 1057 6.23 5.80 -33.82
CA HIS A 1057 4.80 5.46 -33.78
C HIS A 1057 4.44 4.52 -32.61
N ALA A 1058 3.46 4.92 -31.79
CA ALA A 1058 3.14 4.25 -30.52
C ALA A 1058 2.51 2.86 -30.70
N TRP A 1059 1.70 2.66 -31.74
CA TRP A 1059 1.01 1.38 -31.96
C TRP A 1059 1.94 0.18 -32.21
N GLY A 1060 3.24 0.44 -32.44
CA GLY A 1060 4.23 -0.60 -32.64
C GLY A 1060 4.72 -1.21 -31.34
N ALA A 1061 4.40 -0.58 -30.21
CA ALA A 1061 4.85 -0.94 -28.87
C ALA A 1061 4.00 -2.02 -28.19
N VAL A 1062 3.28 -2.85 -28.94
CA VAL A 1062 2.46 -3.97 -28.44
C VAL A 1062 3.16 -4.83 -27.35
N PRO A 1063 4.47 -5.16 -27.45
CA PRO A 1063 5.16 -5.90 -26.39
C PRO A 1063 5.13 -5.25 -25.00
N ALA A 1064 5.01 -3.91 -24.91
CA ALA A 1064 4.91 -3.20 -23.64
C ALA A 1064 3.66 -3.61 -22.83
N ASN A 1065 2.56 -4.01 -23.48
CA ASN A 1065 1.39 -4.56 -22.78
C ASN A 1065 1.34 -6.10 -22.81
N VAL A 1066 1.81 -6.72 -23.89
CA VAL A 1066 1.72 -8.17 -24.08
C VAL A 1066 2.68 -8.95 -23.16
N ILE A 1067 3.83 -8.40 -22.80
CA ILE A 1067 4.73 -9.03 -21.81
C ILE A 1067 4.06 -9.08 -20.42
N PRO A 1068 3.56 -7.97 -19.85
CA PRO A 1068 2.79 -7.99 -18.59
C PRO A 1068 1.51 -8.82 -18.66
N ARG A 1069 0.67 -8.59 -19.67
CA ARG A 1069 -0.69 -9.15 -19.76
C ARG A 1069 -0.73 -10.56 -20.33
N GLY A 1070 0.20 -10.93 -21.21
CA GLY A 1070 0.25 -12.22 -21.90
C GLY A 1070 1.26 -13.17 -21.27
N LEU A 1071 2.56 -12.82 -21.34
CA LEU A 1071 3.66 -13.65 -20.85
C LEU A 1071 3.60 -13.86 -19.33
N TRP A 1072 3.39 -12.80 -18.56
CA TRP A 1072 3.20 -12.88 -17.10
C TRP A 1072 1.73 -13.09 -16.70
N GLY A 1073 0.80 -12.80 -17.60
CA GLY A 1073 -0.63 -13.02 -17.39
C GLY A 1073 -1.25 -12.10 -16.33
N ILE A 1074 -0.64 -10.94 -16.04
CA ILE A 1074 -1.10 -9.99 -15.03
C ILE A 1074 -2.18 -9.09 -15.65
N LYS A 1075 -3.44 -9.26 -15.23
CA LYS A 1075 -4.59 -8.48 -15.71
C LYS A 1075 -5.56 -8.19 -14.55
N PRO A 1076 -6.36 -7.11 -14.60
CA PRO A 1076 -7.45 -6.94 -13.65
C PRO A 1076 -8.55 -7.99 -13.89
N LYS A 1077 -8.92 -8.75 -12.85
CA LYS A 1077 -10.11 -9.63 -12.87
C LYS A 1077 -11.36 -8.86 -12.49
N THR A 1078 -11.24 -7.97 -11.51
CA THR A 1078 -12.27 -7.00 -11.14
C THR A 1078 -11.78 -5.58 -11.42
N PRO A 1079 -12.69 -4.63 -11.65
CA PRO A 1079 -12.35 -3.23 -11.83
C PRO A 1079 -11.45 -2.69 -10.70
N GLY A 1080 -10.48 -1.85 -11.06
CA GLY A 1080 -9.55 -1.22 -10.11
C GLY A 1080 -8.64 -2.19 -9.37
N PHE A 1081 -8.36 -3.37 -9.95
CA PHE A 1081 -7.52 -4.42 -9.36
C PHE A 1081 -7.91 -4.86 -7.94
N GLY A 1082 -9.21 -4.86 -7.59
CA GLY A 1082 -9.65 -5.52 -6.34
C GLY A 1082 -9.22 -7.00 -6.30
N ILE A 1083 -9.32 -7.68 -7.45
CA ILE A 1083 -8.76 -8.99 -7.73
C ILE A 1083 -7.98 -8.91 -9.05
N ALA A 1084 -6.73 -9.37 -9.06
CA ALA A 1084 -5.92 -9.58 -10.26
C ALA A 1084 -5.97 -11.04 -10.72
N THR A 1085 -5.82 -11.30 -12.01
CA THR A 1085 -5.38 -12.62 -12.51
C THR A 1085 -3.87 -12.58 -12.71
N ILE A 1086 -3.18 -13.66 -12.38
CA ILE A 1086 -1.77 -13.89 -12.70
C ILE A 1086 -1.67 -15.27 -13.35
N LYS A 1087 -1.47 -15.31 -14.67
CA LYS A 1087 -1.39 -16.55 -15.43
C LYS A 1087 -0.05 -16.64 -16.20
N PRO A 1088 1.06 -16.99 -15.53
CA PRO A 1088 2.37 -17.02 -16.17
C PRO A 1088 2.45 -18.06 -17.28
N GLN A 1089 3.01 -17.64 -18.42
CA GLN A 1089 3.13 -18.40 -19.66
C GLN A 1089 4.60 -18.36 -20.13
N MET A 1090 5.51 -18.78 -19.24
CA MET A 1090 6.96 -18.56 -19.35
C MET A 1090 7.66 -19.28 -20.51
N SER A 1091 6.99 -20.24 -21.15
CA SER A 1091 7.52 -20.98 -22.30
C SER A 1091 8.94 -21.53 -22.01
N LYS A 1092 9.91 -21.25 -22.88
CA LYS A 1092 11.28 -21.77 -22.86
C LYS A 1092 12.21 -20.93 -21.97
N LEU A 1093 11.73 -19.85 -21.34
CA LEU A 1093 12.54 -18.98 -20.48
C LEU A 1093 13.11 -19.75 -19.27
N LYS A 1094 14.27 -19.29 -18.79
CA LYS A 1094 14.97 -19.81 -17.61
C LYS A 1094 14.88 -18.89 -16.41
N SER A 1095 14.76 -17.59 -16.65
CA SER A 1095 14.46 -16.62 -15.61
C SER A 1095 13.73 -15.42 -16.18
N SER A 1096 12.86 -14.81 -15.39
CA SER A 1096 12.27 -13.51 -15.67
C SER A 1096 11.92 -12.78 -14.38
N SER A 1097 11.99 -11.46 -14.36
CA SER A 1097 11.41 -10.59 -13.33
C SER A 1097 10.52 -9.55 -13.97
N ILE A 1098 9.49 -9.11 -13.25
CA ILE A 1098 8.57 -8.06 -13.70
C ILE A 1098 8.07 -7.22 -12.52
N GLU A 1099 7.85 -5.94 -12.78
CA GLU A 1099 7.06 -5.04 -11.94
C GLU A 1099 5.95 -4.42 -12.79
N VAL A 1100 4.69 -4.62 -12.38
CA VAL A 1100 3.51 -4.11 -13.10
C VAL A 1100 2.77 -3.11 -12.20
N PRO A 1101 2.70 -1.82 -12.58
CA PRO A 1101 1.98 -0.82 -11.80
C PRO A 1101 0.48 -1.06 -11.84
N THR A 1102 -0.22 -0.78 -10.74
CA THR A 1102 -1.69 -0.78 -10.66
C THR A 1102 -2.16 0.41 -9.82
N VAL A 1103 -3.46 0.72 -9.85
CA VAL A 1103 -4.07 1.75 -8.99
C VAL A 1103 -3.98 1.45 -7.48
N ARG A 1104 -3.65 0.21 -7.08
CA ARG A 1104 -3.51 -0.20 -5.67
C ARG A 1104 -2.06 -0.44 -5.24
N GLY A 1105 -1.09 -0.15 -6.13
CA GLY A 1105 0.33 -0.45 -5.93
C GLY A 1105 0.85 -1.49 -6.92
N THR A 1106 2.14 -1.75 -6.88
CA THR A 1106 2.84 -2.59 -7.87
C THR A 1106 2.73 -4.07 -7.53
N ILE A 1107 2.40 -4.90 -8.53
CA ILE A 1107 2.56 -6.36 -8.45
C ILE A 1107 4.00 -6.69 -8.89
N LYS A 1108 4.74 -7.42 -8.05
CA LYS A 1108 6.12 -7.84 -8.37
C LYS A 1108 6.19 -9.34 -8.58
N GLY A 1109 6.95 -9.79 -9.57
CA GLY A 1109 7.10 -11.21 -9.88
C GLY A 1109 8.52 -11.58 -10.25
N THR A 1110 8.99 -12.74 -9.79
CA THR A 1110 10.21 -13.40 -10.27
C THR A 1110 9.89 -14.85 -10.64
N PHE A 1111 10.49 -15.32 -11.72
CA PHE A 1111 10.39 -16.69 -12.22
C PHE A 1111 11.79 -17.26 -12.36
N THR A 1112 11.99 -18.48 -11.87
CA THR A 1112 13.24 -19.23 -12.00
C THR A 1112 12.95 -20.68 -12.40
N HIS A 1113 13.53 -21.13 -13.50
CA HIS A 1113 13.56 -22.53 -13.90
C HIS A 1113 14.75 -23.23 -13.24
N ASN A 1114 14.57 -23.75 -12.01
CA ASN A 1114 15.62 -24.39 -11.22
C ASN A 1114 16.13 -25.72 -11.81
N GLY A 1115 15.40 -26.29 -12.78
CA GLY A 1115 15.78 -27.50 -13.51
C GLY A 1115 14.55 -28.20 -14.09
N PRO A 1116 14.71 -29.35 -14.78
CA PRO A 1116 13.59 -30.05 -15.42
C PRO A 1116 12.48 -30.48 -14.47
N ARG A 1117 12.75 -30.53 -13.16
CA ARG A 1117 11.82 -31.02 -12.13
C ARG A 1117 11.31 -29.93 -11.19
N LEU A 1118 11.80 -28.69 -11.31
CA LEU A 1118 11.44 -27.62 -10.39
C LEU A 1118 11.44 -26.26 -11.10
N GLN A 1119 10.31 -25.57 -10.97
CA GLN A 1119 10.16 -24.16 -11.33
C GLN A 1119 9.66 -23.42 -10.10
N THR A 1120 10.14 -22.19 -9.89
CA THR A 1120 9.77 -21.34 -8.77
C THR A 1120 9.28 -20.00 -9.27
N TYR A 1121 8.16 -19.54 -8.71
CA TYR A 1121 7.65 -18.18 -8.87
C TYR A 1121 7.63 -17.52 -7.49
N GLU A 1122 8.14 -16.29 -7.40
CA GLU A 1122 7.97 -15.45 -6.22
C GLU A 1122 7.13 -14.24 -6.61
N ILE A 1123 5.98 -14.07 -5.96
CA ILE A 1123 5.00 -13.04 -6.29
C ILE A 1123 4.75 -12.19 -5.06
N GLU A 1124 4.79 -10.88 -5.19
CA GLU A 1124 4.40 -9.93 -4.15
C GLU A 1124 3.13 -9.17 -4.57
N ILE A 1125 2.06 -9.33 -3.78
CA ILE A 1125 0.78 -8.67 -3.98
C ILE A 1125 0.68 -7.46 -3.06
N PRO A 1126 0.32 -6.26 -3.57
CA PRO A 1126 0.22 -5.06 -2.77
C PRO A 1126 -0.95 -5.12 -1.77
N GLY A 1127 -0.97 -4.19 -0.81
CA GLY A 1127 -2.05 -4.08 0.17
C GLY A 1127 -3.41 -3.86 -0.49
N ASN A 1128 -4.45 -4.41 0.14
CA ASN A 1128 -5.85 -4.23 -0.26
C ASN A 1128 -6.17 -4.77 -1.67
N MET A 1129 -5.40 -5.76 -2.13
CA MET A 1129 -5.54 -6.50 -3.38
C MET A 1129 -5.48 -8.00 -3.10
N VAL A 1130 -6.16 -8.79 -3.94
CA VAL A 1130 -5.98 -10.23 -4.02
C VAL A 1130 -5.57 -10.59 -5.44
N ALA A 1131 -4.84 -11.68 -5.64
CA ALA A 1131 -4.62 -12.25 -6.96
C ALA A 1131 -5.06 -13.71 -7.05
N GLU A 1132 -5.53 -14.12 -8.22
CA GLU A 1132 -5.72 -15.52 -8.59
C GLU A 1132 -4.58 -15.94 -9.48
N PHE A 1133 -3.75 -16.86 -8.98
CA PHE A 1133 -2.62 -17.41 -9.71
C PHE A 1133 -2.98 -18.77 -10.31
N SER A 1134 -2.77 -18.94 -11.61
CA SER A 1134 -3.00 -20.19 -12.33
C SER A 1134 -1.90 -20.47 -13.35
N LEU A 1135 -1.79 -21.73 -13.77
CA LEU A 1135 -0.81 -22.19 -14.77
C LEU A 1135 -1.49 -23.12 -15.77
N ASN A 1136 -1.01 -23.13 -17.01
CA ASN A 1136 -1.38 -24.13 -18.00
C ASN A 1136 -0.73 -25.50 -17.66
N ASN A 1137 -1.40 -26.61 -18.02
CA ASN A 1137 -0.83 -27.96 -18.03
C ASN A 1137 -0.18 -28.40 -16.69
N LEU A 1138 -1.00 -28.49 -15.64
CA LEU A 1138 -0.59 -28.99 -14.31
C LEU A 1138 -0.50 -30.52 -14.22
N ASP A 1139 -0.91 -31.26 -15.25
CA ASP A 1139 -0.92 -32.72 -15.25
C ASP A 1139 0.46 -33.31 -14.93
N GLY A 1140 0.51 -34.22 -13.94
CA GLY A 1140 1.73 -34.87 -13.49
C GLY A 1140 2.68 -34.01 -12.64
N LYS A 1141 2.24 -32.81 -12.21
CA LYS A 1141 3.06 -31.87 -11.43
C LYS A 1141 2.42 -31.58 -10.07
N ASP A 1142 3.22 -31.57 -9.03
CA ASP A 1142 2.84 -31.07 -7.72
C ASP A 1142 2.93 -29.55 -7.70
N PHE A 1143 1.83 -28.91 -7.33
CA PHE A 1143 1.72 -27.47 -7.15
C PHE A 1143 1.83 -27.14 -5.66
N ILE A 1144 2.84 -26.37 -5.27
CA ILE A 1144 3.18 -26.08 -3.88
C ILE A 1144 3.13 -24.57 -3.66
N HIS A 1145 2.39 -24.11 -2.66
CA HIS A 1145 2.26 -22.71 -2.27
C HIS A 1145 2.78 -22.52 -0.86
N ASN A 1146 3.79 -21.67 -0.67
CA ASN A 1146 4.42 -21.39 0.62
C ASN A 1146 4.86 -22.66 1.40
N GLY A 1147 5.27 -23.70 0.67
CA GLY A 1147 5.69 -24.99 1.24
C GLY A 1147 4.56 -26.02 1.41
N GLU A 1148 3.31 -25.64 1.19
CA GLU A 1148 2.15 -26.52 1.30
C GLU A 1148 1.65 -26.98 -0.06
N LYS A 1149 1.31 -28.27 -0.18
CA LYS A 1149 0.79 -28.84 -1.43
C LYS A 1149 -0.66 -28.38 -1.65
N VAL A 1150 -0.91 -27.80 -2.82
CA VAL A 1150 -2.24 -27.38 -3.26
C VAL A 1150 -3.00 -28.60 -3.80
N PRO A 1151 -4.25 -28.84 -3.38
CA PRO A 1151 -5.05 -29.94 -3.93
C PRO A 1151 -5.26 -29.78 -5.44
N SER A 1152 -5.09 -30.86 -6.20
CA SER A 1152 -5.16 -30.87 -7.67
C SER A 1152 -6.54 -30.52 -8.25
N ALA A 1153 -7.57 -30.38 -7.40
CA ALA A 1153 -8.92 -29.98 -7.81
C ALA A 1153 -9.08 -28.47 -8.01
N PHE A 1154 -8.12 -27.65 -7.55
CA PHE A 1154 -8.19 -26.20 -7.69
C PHE A 1154 -7.50 -25.74 -8.98
N GLU A 1155 -8.23 -25.01 -9.82
CA GLU A 1155 -7.70 -24.43 -11.08
C GLU A 1155 -6.79 -23.21 -10.85
N TYR A 1156 -6.89 -22.59 -9.67
CA TYR A 1156 -6.07 -21.45 -9.27
C TYR A 1156 -5.86 -21.45 -7.74
N ILE A 1157 -4.83 -20.72 -7.29
CA ILE A 1157 -4.67 -20.35 -5.88
C ILE A 1157 -4.92 -18.87 -5.68
N ARG A 1158 -5.46 -18.55 -4.51
CA ARG A 1158 -5.67 -17.17 -4.07
C ARG A 1158 -4.42 -16.68 -3.33
N LEU A 1159 -3.87 -15.58 -3.80
CA LEU A 1159 -2.76 -14.86 -3.19
C LEU A 1159 -3.33 -13.63 -2.47
N ASP A 1160 -3.13 -13.56 -1.16
CA ASP A 1160 -3.47 -12.39 -0.35
C ASP A 1160 -2.34 -11.34 -0.43
N PRO A 1161 -2.48 -10.14 0.17
CA PRO A 1161 -1.39 -9.18 0.25
C PRO A 1161 -0.14 -9.77 0.92
N GLY A 1162 1.00 -9.61 0.27
CA GLY A 1162 2.29 -10.07 0.75
C GLY A 1162 3.06 -10.91 -0.27
N LYS A 1163 4.16 -11.50 0.21
CA LYS A 1163 5.05 -12.34 -0.58
C LYS A 1163 4.57 -13.79 -0.58
N HIS A 1164 4.61 -14.40 -1.76
CA HIS A 1164 4.24 -15.78 -2.00
C HIS A 1164 5.33 -16.49 -2.79
N THR A 1165 5.70 -17.68 -2.36
CA THR A 1165 6.56 -18.60 -3.12
C THR A 1165 5.72 -19.74 -3.64
N ILE A 1166 5.73 -19.94 -4.95
CA ILE A 1166 4.96 -20.96 -5.65
C ILE A 1166 5.93 -21.86 -6.39
N GLN A 1167 5.84 -23.16 -6.19
CA GLN A 1167 6.74 -24.14 -6.79
C GLN A 1167 5.95 -25.18 -7.58
N LEU A 1168 6.43 -25.45 -8.79
CA LEU A 1168 5.92 -26.52 -9.64
C LEU A 1168 6.94 -27.64 -9.68
N LYS A 1169 6.61 -28.80 -9.10
CA LYS A 1169 7.52 -29.94 -8.94
C LYS A 1169 7.03 -31.14 -9.74
N ILE A 1170 7.85 -31.66 -10.64
CA ILE A 1170 7.51 -32.88 -11.40
C ILE A 1170 7.83 -34.09 -10.55
N ASN A 1171 6.82 -34.90 -10.22
CA ASN A 1171 7.02 -36.16 -9.52
C ASN A 1171 7.37 -37.26 -10.51
N SER A 1172 8.59 -37.79 -10.42
CA SER A 1172 8.94 -39.06 -11.07
C SER A 1172 8.47 -40.20 -10.17
N PHE A 1173 7.35 -40.83 -10.51
CA PHE A 1173 7.11 -42.23 -10.17
C PHE A 1173 7.37 -43.08 -11.40
#